data_AF-A0A1H5TK94-F1
#
_entry.id   AF-A0A1H5TK94-F1
#
_cell.length_a   1.000
_cell.length_b   1.000
_cell.length_c   1.000
_cell.angle_alpha   90.00
_cell.angle_beta   90.00
_cell.angle_gamma   90.00
#
_symmetry.space_group_name_H-M   'P 1'
#
loop_
_entity.id
_entity.type
_entity.pdbx_description
1 polymer ?
#
loop_
_entity_poly.entity_id
_entity_poly.type
_entity_poly.pdbx_seq_one_letter_code
_entity_poly.pdbx_strand_id
1 'polypeptide(L)'
;MTTREGSLEAPKRHPIDWKNPDFYSEASLNQELERVFDICHGCRRCVNLCTAFPRLFDLIDESTTGELDGVDQNQFWEVVDRCYLCDMCFMTKCPYVPPHEWNIDFPHLMLRAKSVKYKRQGAGFRDKLLSSTDLMGTLATIPVVVQTVNAVNKAPAARKLMDSVLGIHADRKLPEYATRKFRPNAEPNPSFPVIDGTRTPGKVAIYATCYVNYNEPGIGHDLLKILAHNEIPTCLVEKEACCGMPKLELGDLDTVEKLKNKNIPPLLKLAREGYAILSAVPSCTLMYKQELPLLFPEDEAVQTVAAAMFDPFEYLVLRNQDKLLKTDFKKPLGTVAYHIPCHQRVQNIGKKTRDILQLIPETTINTVERCSGHDGTWGVKSEHFADSMKIGRPVFKQMAASDPDYISSDCAIAARHIEQGIGASKAQKLHPLTLLRMAYDSDSTHPSVDNPTPVTQSTPNEKYMTKITRDDLLTLEAYAKIRKDFRTQVMAHKKMRKIPLGENITLIFEDALTIRYQIQEMLYVERIFQDDEIMHELETYAPLIPDGHNWKATMLIEYPDPAVRAAKLAGLIGVEDKVWVKIAEHASVYAIADEDLERENSEKTSAVHFLRFELTPEMIQSLHRGAALSMGVDHSAYQASINTVDGNIRASLLKDLSAA
;
A
#
# COMPACT_ATOMS: atom_id res chain seq x y z
N MET A 1 -4.67 35.81 -9.94
CA MET A 1 -4.85 34.36 -10.12
C MET A 1 -4.90 33.74 -8.74
N THR A 2 -5.96 33.00 -8.43
CA THR A 2 -6.06 32.31 -7.14
C THR A 2 -5.09 31.14 -7.15
N THR A 3 -3.96 31.27 -6.46
CA THR A 3 -3.04 30.18 -6.17
C THR A 3 -3.81 29.14 -5.36
N ARG A 4 -4.20 28.05 -6.02
CA ARG A 4 -4.85 26.90 -5.40
C ARG A 4 -3.76 25.90 -5.07
N GLU A 5 -3.77 25.40 -3.84
CA GLU A 5 -2.78 24.42 -3.39
C GLU A 5 -3.10 23.04 -3.99
N GLY A 6 -2.19 22.54 -4.83
CA GLY A 6 -2.25 21.20 -5.43
C GLY A 6 -2.91 21.11 -6.82
N SER A 7 -2.46 20.15 -7.63
CA SER A 7 -3.04 19.85 -8.94
C SER A 7 -4.32 19.01 -8.80
N LEU A 8 -5.43 19.44 -9.43
CA LEU A 8 -6.65 18.62 -9.59
C LEU A 8 -6.59 17.73 -10.85
N GLU A 9 -5.58 17.95 -11.70
CA GLU A 9 -5.39 17.21 -12.94
C GLU A 9 -4.72 15.86 -12.68
N ALA A 10 -4.89 14.92 -13.62
CA ALA A 10 -4.22 13.63 -13.53
C ALA A 10 -2.69 13.84 -13.58
N PRO A 11 -1.90 13.14 -12.72
CA PRO A 11 -0.45 13.22 -12.76
C PRO A 11 0.09 12.92 -14.16
N LYS A 12 0.97 13.78 -14.66
CA LYS A 12 1.66 13.58 -15.94
C LYS A 12 3.12 13.20 -15.67
N ARG A 13 3.53 12.03 -16.15
CA ARG A 13 4.94 11.62 -16.18
C ARG A 13 5.63 12.22 -17.40
N HIS A 14 6.84 12.73 -17.20
CA HIS A 14 7.70 13.20 -18.29
C HIS A 14 8.73 12.13 -18.67
N PRO A 15 9.13 12.04 -19.95
CA PRO A 15 10.25 11.19 -20.35
C PRO A 15 11.54 11.54 -19.61
N ILE A 16 12.38 10.53 -19.39
CA ILE A 16 13.66 10.65 -18.68
C ILE A 16 14.76 10.90 -19.72
N ASP A 17 15.36 12.08 -19.70
CA ASP A 17 16.43 12.48 -20.62
C ASP A 17 17.80 11.89 -20.24
N TRP A 18 17.87 10.58 -19.99
CA TRP A 18 19.06 9.90 -19.46
C TRP A 18 20.23 9.78 -20.46
N LYS A 19 19.99 10.13 -21.73
CA LYS A 19 21.01 10.17 -22.79
C LYS A 19 21.74 11.51 -22.85
N ASN A 20 21.14 12.57 -22.32
CA ASN A 20 21.76 13.88 -22.26
C ASN A 20 22.91 13.87 -21.22
N PRO A 21 24.12 14.34 -21.57
CA PRO A 21 25.22 14.44 -20.62
C PRO A 21 24.87 15.23 -19.35
N ASP A 22 24.02 16.25 -19.45
CA ASP A 22 23.60 17.09 -18.30
C ASP A 22 22.75 16.31 -17.28
N PHE A 23 22.12 15.21 -17.70
CA PHE A 23 21.45 14.29 -16.77
C PHE A 23 22.41 13.79 -15.68
N TYR A 24 23.70 13.66 -16.00
CA TYR A 24 24.72 13.18 -15.07
C TYR A 24 25.51 14.28 -14.35
N SER A 25 25.14 15.55 -14.52
CA SER A 25 25.76 16.67 -13.82
C SER A 25 25.43 16.62 -12.32
N GLU A 26 26.45 16.40 -11.48
CA GLU A 26 26.30 16.39 -10.01
C GLU A 26 25.80 17.74 -9.47
N ALA A 27 26.25 18.86 -10.05
CA ALA A 27 25.81 20.18 -9.63
C ALA A 27 24.31 20.39 -9.89
N SER A 28 23.83 20.03 -11.08
CA SER A 28 22.41 20.12 -11.42
C SER A 28 21.57 19.11 -10.63
N LEU A 29 22.10 17.93 -10.35
CA LEU A 29 21.45 16.94 -9.51
C LEU A 29 21.27 17.47 -8.09
N ASN A 30 22.33 17.98 -7.46
CA ASN A 30 22.28 18.47 -6.09
C ASN A 30 21.31 19.65 -5.95
N GLN A 31 21.31 20.58 -6.89
CA GLN A 31 20.34 21.69 -6.91
C GLN A 31 18.89 21.18 -6.96
N GLU A 32 18.62 20.14 -7.76
CA GLU A 32 17.28 19.57 -7.86
C GLU A 32 16.91 18.73 -6.64
N LEU A 33 17.87 18.01 -6.04
CA LEU A 33 17.69 17.34 -4.76
C LEU A 33 17.33 18.34 -3.67
N GLU A 34 18.06 19.44 -3.56
CA GLU A 34 17.76 20.52 -2.59
C GLU A 34 16.34 21.04 -2.77
N ARG A 35 16.00 21.45 -4.00
CA ARG A 35 14.66 21.98 -4.32
C ARG A 35 13.55 21.00 -3.93
N VAL A 36 13.68 19.73 -4.31
CA VAL A 36 12.63 18.72 -4.04
C VAL A 36 12.59 18.35 -2.56
N PHE A 37 13.73 18.23 -1.90
CA PHE A 37 13.80 17.89 -0.49
C PHE A 37 13.21 18.99 0.39
N ASP A 38 13.46 20.25 0.05
CA ASP A 38 12.90 21.43 0.74
C ASP A 38 11.37 21.42 0.65
N ILE A 39 10.83 21.22 -0.56
CA ILE A 39 9.38 21.13 -0.74
C ILE A 39 8.79 19.90 -0.03
N CYS A 40 9.47 18.77 -0.05
CA CYS A 40 9.05 17.57 0.68
C CYS A 40 9.03 17.82 2.19
N HIS A 41 10.02 18.55 2.71
CA HIS A 41 10.12 18.93 4.12
C HIS A 41 8.99 19.85 4.55
N GLY A 42 8.62 20.85 3.74
CA GLY A 42 7.47 21.70 4.03
C GLY A 42 6.14 20.94 4.07
N CYS A 43 6.00 19.89 3.23
CA CYS A 43 4.74 19.16 3.07
C CYS A 43 4.57 17.96 4.01
N ARG A 44 5.64 17.18 4.22
CA ARG A 44 5.73 15.92 5.00
C ARG A 44 4.67 14.82 4.77
N ARG A 45 3.77 14.97 3.80
CA ARG A 45 2.66 14.02 3.53
C ARG A 45 3.11 12.58 3.28
N CYS A 46 4.28 12.39 2.70
CA CYS A 46 4.79 11.07 2.30
C CYS A 46 5.47 10.29 3.44
N VAL A 47 5.52 10.82 4.67
CA VAL A 47 6.26 10.23 5.81
C VAL A 47 5.96 8.74 6.06
N ASN A 48 4.72 8.31 5.83
CA ASN A 48 4.28 6.94 6.12
C ASN A 48 4.35 5.97 4.92
N LEU A 49 4.91 6.40 3.78
CA LEU A 49 4.96 5.58 2.56
C LEU A 49 6.15 4.62 2.52
N CYS A 50 7.34 5.11 2.87
CA CYS A 50 8.60 4.37 2.80
C CYS A 50 9.62 4.98 3.76
N THR A 51 10.83 4.44 3.84
CA THR A 51 11.90 4.91 4.75
C THR A 51 12.68 6.12 4.23
N ALA A 52 12.53 6.51 2.96
CA ALA A 52 13.23 7.66 2.41
C ALA A 52 12.77 8.98 3.05
N PHE A 53 11.45 9.18 3.19
CA PHE A 53 10.89 10.43 3.73
C PHE A 53 11.15 10.61 5.24
N PRO A 54 10.94 9.61 6.12
CA PRO A 54 11.37 9.71 7.51
C PRO A 54 12.85 10.07 7.62
N ARG A 55 13.75 9.41 6.87
CA ARG A 55 15.16 9.74 6.94
C ARG A 55 15.46 11.17 6.48
N LEU A 56 14.79 11.63 5.41
CA LEU A 56 14.91 13.02 4.96
C LEU A 56 14.49 14.00 6.07
N PHE A 57 13.37 13.74 6.75
CA PHE A 57 12.87 14.63 7.79
C PHE A 57 13.75 14.59 9.05
N ASP A 58 14.23 13.41 9.43
CA ASP A 58 15.17 13.26 10.55
C ASP A 58 16.45 14.07 10.29
N LEU A 59 17.03 13.97 9.08
CA LEU A 59 18.23 14.73 8.70
C LEU A 59 18.04 16.24 8.84
N ILE A 60 16.86 16.75 8.48
CA ILE A 60 16.56 18.19 8.52
C ILE A 60 16.23 18.63 9.95
N ASP A 61 15.43 17.85 10.67
CA ASP A 61 15.04 18.14 12.06
C ASP A 61 16.24 18.09 13.02
N GLU A 62 17.26 17.27 12.71
CA GLU A 62 18.52 17.16 13.45
C GLU A 62 19.57 18.19 13.02
N SER A 63 19.30 18.99 11.97
CA SER A 63 20.24 19.98 11.45
C SER A 63 20.39 21.19 12.38
N THR A 64 21.48 21.95 12.25
CA THR A 64 21.72 23.12 13.11
C THR A 64 20.69 24.24 12.94
N THR A 65 20.03 24.31 11.78
CA THR A 65 19.03 25.33 11.45
C THR A 65 17.60 24.81 11.58
N GLY A 66 17.40 23.49 11.63
CA GLY A 66 16.08 22.87 11.50
C GLY A 66 15.51 22.93 10.07
N GLU A 67 16.31 23.39 9.11
CA GLU A 67 15.96 23.59 7.71
C GLU A 67 16.98 22.86 6.82
N LEU A 68 16.66 22.71 5.53
CA LEU A 68 17.49 21.92 4.60
C LEU A 68 18.90 22.49 4.41
N ASP A 69 19.07 23.81 4.56
CA ASP A 69 20.36 24.50 4.45
C ASP A 69 21.38 24.07 5.51
N GLY A 70 20.92 23.49 6.62
CA GLY A 70 21.74 22.93 7.68
C GLY A 70 22.20 21.49 7.43
N VAL A 71 21.76 20.83 6.35
CA VAL A 71 22.08 19.43 6.04
C VAL A 71 23.26 19.33 5.08
N ASP A 72 24.26 18.50 5.40
CA ASP A 72 25.35 18.21 4.46
C ASP A 72 24.79 17.45 3.25
N GLN A 73 25.05 17.95 2.03
CA GLN A 73 24.66 17.31 0.78
C GLN A 73 25.14 15.84 0.68
N ASN A 74 26.23 15.47 1.34
CA ASN A 74 26.69 14.08 1.39
C ASN A 74 25.67 13.14 2.06
N GLN A 75 24.83 13.66 2.96
CA GLN A 75 23.79 12.90 3.65
C GLN A 75 22.54 12.67 2.77
N PHE A 76 22.40 13.39 1.65
CA PHE A 76 21.30 13.15 0.69
C PHE A 76 21.32 11.72 0.16
N TRP A 77 22.50 11.11 0.06
CA TRP A 77 22.64 9.71 -0.36
C TRP A 77 21.93 8.73 0.57
N GLU A 78 21.76 9.07 1.85
CA GLU A 78 21.00 8.24 2.80
C GLU A 78 19.52 8.19 2.45
N VAL A 79 18.98 9.27 1.88
CA VAL A 79 17.60 9.34 1.37
C VAL A 79 17.50 8.60 0.03
N VAL A 80 18.46 8.84 -0.87
CA VAL A 80 18.52 8.21 -2.21
C VAL A 80 18.59 6.69 -2.10
N ASP A 81 19.42 6.15 -1.21
CA ASP A 81 19.61 4.70 -1.05
C ASP A 81 18.40 4.01 -0.41
N ARG A 82 17.57 4.75 0.34
CA ARG A 82 16.30 4.27 0.92
C ARG A 82 15.13 4.37 -0.04
N CYS A 83 15.24 5.15 -1.11
CA CYS A 83 14.23 5.13 -2.15
C CYS A 83 14.40 3.89 -3.03
N TYR A 84 13.30 3.18 -3.19
CA TYR A 84 13.22 1.97 -3.98
C TYR A 84 12.34 2.08 -5.23
N LEU A 85 12.11 3.30 -5.72
CA LEU A 85 11.46 3.55 -7.02
C LEU A 85 10.06 2.92 -7.17
N CYS A 86 9.31 2.73 -6.08
CA CYS A 86 7.96 2.15 -6.16
C CYS A 86 6.89 3.09 -6.70
N ASP A 87 7.22 4.34 -6.97
CA ASP A 87 6.34 5.38 -7.55
C ASP A 87 5.07 5.76 -6.79
N MET A 88 4.78 5.14 -5.66
CA MET A 88 3.55 5.39 -4.89
C MET A 88 3.45 6.84 -4.41
N CYS A 89 4.58 7.49 -4.07
CA CYS A 89 4.57 8.90 -3.65
C CYS A 89 4.15 9.84 -4.80
N PHE A 90 4.58 9.55 -6.03
CA PHE A 90 4.17 10.28 -7.22
C PHE A 90 2.70 9.99 -7.55
N MET A 91 2.31 8.72 -7.58
CA MET A 91 0.99 8.32 -8.08
C MET A 91 -0.16 8.63 -7.12
N THR A 92 0.07 8.60 -5.81
CA THR A 92 -1.05 8.55 -4.84
C THR A 92 -1.01 9.56 -3.71
N LYS A 93 0.11 10.28 -3.48
CA LYS A 93 0.24 11.16 -2.30
C LYS A 93 0.71 12.58 -2.58
N CYS A 94 1.65 12.76 -3.51
CA CYS A 94 2.22 14.07 -3.78
C CYS A 94 1.20 14.96 -4.53
N PRO A 95 0.76 16.11 -3.96
CA PRO A 95 -0.15 17.02 -4.64
C PRO A 95 0.56 17.93 -5.66
N TYR A 96 1.89 17.86 -5.71
CA TYR A 96 2.76 18.77 -6.45
C TYR A 96 3.44 18.10 -7.65
N VAL A 97 2.93 16.94 -8.06
CA VAL A 97 3.33 16.27 -9.30
C VAL A 97 2.89 17.07 -10.53
N PRO A 98 3.53 16.87 -11.71
CA PRO A 98 3.15 17.59 -12.91
C PRO A 98 1.68 17.29 -13.25
N PRO A 99 0.89 18.27 -13.72
CA PRO A 99 1.30 19.58 -14.25
C PRO A 99 1.40 20.71 -13.20
N HIS A 100 1.44 20.41 -11.89
CA HIS A 100 1.71 21.42 -10.88
C HIS A 100 3.04 22.14 -11.15
N GLU A 101 3.10 23.45 -10.89
CA GLU A 101 4.28 24.29 -11.19
C GLU A 101 5.56 23.83 -10.49
N TRP A 102 5.44 23.18 -9.34
CA TRP A 102 6.58 22.61 -8.60
C TRP A 102 7.12 21.31 -9.22
N ASN A 103 6.38 20.67 -10.12
CA ASN A 103 6.87 19.61 -11.00
C ASN A 103 7.64 18.49 -10.26
N ILE A 104 7.10 17.99 -9.15
CA ILE A 104 7.80 17.03 -8.30
C ILE A 104 7.68 15.61 -8.86
N ASP A 105 8.81 15.06 -9.29
CA ASP A 105 8.97 13.64 -9.60
C ASP A 105 10.08 13.04 -8.72
N PHE A 106 9.74 12.81 -7.45
CA PHE A 106 10.67 12.27 -6.47
C PHE A 106 11.29 10.94 -6.93
N PRO A 107 10.53 9.93 -7.39
CA PRO A 107 11.13 8.66 -7.81
C PRO A 107 12.11 8.79 -8.98
N HIS A 108 11.80 9.56 -10.03
CA HIS A 108 12.73 9.72 -11.15
C HIS A 108 13.95 10.56 -10.76
N LEU A 109 13.82 11.50 -9.83
CA LEU A 109 14.97 12.19 -9.25
C LEU A 109 15.88 11.22 -8.50
N MET A 110 15.31 10.29 -7.73
CA MET A 110 16.09 9.23 -7.07
C MET A 110 16.74 8.29 -8.08
N LEU A 111 16.06 7.95 -9.18
CA LEU A 111 16.65 7.18 -10.30
C LEU A 111 17.83 7.94 -10.94
N ARG A 112 17.69 9.25 -11.18
CA ARG A 112 18.78 10.11 -11.67
C ARG A 112 19.97 10.08 -10.70
N ALA A 113 19.72 10.26 -9.41
CA ALA A 113 20.76 10.21 -8.37
C ALA A 113 21.48 8.86 -8.35
N LYS A 114 20.73 7.76 -8.35
CA LYS A 114 21.30 6.39 -8.43
C LYS A 114 22.10 6.18 -9.72
N SER A 115 21.66 6.74 -10.84
CA SER A 115 22.35 6.63 -12.13
C SER A 115 23.68 7.42 -12.15
N VAL A 116 23.70 8.62 -11.58
CA VAL A 116 24.94 9.40 -11.36
C VAL A 116 25.92 8.63 -10.50
N LYS A 117 25.44 8.11 -9.35
CA LYS A 117 26.23 7.25 -8.47
C LYS A 117 26.76 6.04 -9.24
N TYR A 118 25.92 5.35 -10.00
CA TYR A 118 26.33 4.18 -10.78
C TYR A 118 27.40 4.50 -11.82
N LYS A 119 27.31 5.63 -12.55
CA LYS A 119 28.34 6.03 -13.53
C LYS A 119 29.69 6.29 -12.86
N ARG A 120 29.71 6.84 -11.64
CA ARG A 120 30.93 7.19 -10.92
C ARG A 120 31.64 5.99 -10.29
N GLN A 121 30.90 5.10 -9.64
CA GLN A 121 31.47 4.00 -8.83
C GLN A 121 31.07 2.60 -9.30
N GLY A 122 30.07 2.47 -10.18
CA GLY A 122 29.43 1.20 -10.52
C GLY A 122 28.69 0.58 -9.32
N ALA A 123 28.27 -0.67 -9.50
CA ALA A 123 27.73 -1.50 -8.42
C ALA A 123 28.82 -2.30 -7.68
N GLY A 124 28.63 -2.46 -6.37
CA GLY A 124 29.39 -3.39 -5.55
C GLY A 124 29.17 -4.85 -5.97
N PHE A 125 30.01 -5.76 -5.50
CA PHE A 125 29.92 -7.18 -5.86
C PHE A 125 28.56 -7.80 -5.50
N ARG A 126 28.06 -7.53 -4.29
CA ARG A 126 26.72 -7.95 -3.82
C ARG A 126 25.61 -7.50 -4.78
N ASP A 127 25.59 -6.22 -5.13
CA ASP A 127 24.54 -5.66 -5.97
C ASP A 127 24.61 -6.18 -7.41
N LYS A 128 25.83 -6.39 -7.93
CA LYS A 128 26.03 -7.09 -9.21
C LYS A 128 25.49 -8.51 -9.17
N LEU A 129 25.73 -9.24 -8.09
CA LEU A 129 25.24 -10.61 -7.90
C LEU A 129 23.70 -10.65 -7.87
N LEU A 130 23.09 -9.87 -6.99
CA LEU A 130 21.63 -9.85 -6.77
C LEU A 130 20.85 -9.36 -8.01
N SER A 131 21.40 -8.40 -8.76
CA SER A 131 20.74 -7.85 -9.96
C SER A 131 20.98 -8.66 -11.24
N SER A 132 21.85 -9.67 -11.22
CA SER A 132 22.18 -10.49 -12.41
C SER A 132 21.35 -11.77 -12.46
N THR A 133 20.02 -11.59 -12.47
CA THR A 133 19.02 -12.66 -12.31
C THR A 133 19.15 -13.78 -13.35
N ASP A 134 19.37 -13.47 -14.63
CA ASP A 134 19.52 -14.49 -15.67
C ASP A 134 20.79 -15.31 -15.51
N LEU A 135 21.91 -14.66 -15.18
CA LEU A 135 23.20 -15.33 -14.98
C LEU A 135 23.10 -16.26 -13.77
N MET A 136 22.59 -15.74 -12.65
CA MET A 136 22.42 -16.52 -11.43
C MET A 136 21.41 -17.64 -11.63
N GLY A 137 20.26 -17.36 -12.25
CA GLY A 137 19.26 -18.37 -12.57
C GLY A 137 19.81 -19.47 -13.47
N THR A 138 20.57 -19.11 -14.52
CA THR A 138 21.18 -20.10 -15.43
C THR A 138 22.14 -21.03 -14.70
N LEU A 139 23.02 -20.48 -13.86
CA LEU A 139 24.03 -21.24 -13.12
C LEU A 139 23.40 -22.06 -11.97
N ALA A 140 22.49 -21.46 -11.21
CA ALA A 140 21.89 -22.09 -10.04
C ALA A 140 20.89 -23.20 -10.40
N THR A 141 20.35 -23.21 -11.63
CA THR A 141 19.41 -24.25 -12.09
C THR A 141 20.08 -25.38 -12.88
N ILE A 142 21.42 -25.46 -12.88
CA ILE A 142 22.14 -26.62 -13.43
C ILE A 142 21.79 -27.87 -12.57
N PRO A 143 21.49 -29.04 -13.18
CA PRO A 143 21.23 -30.27 -12.44
C PRO A 143 22.33 -30.54 -11.39
N VAL A 144 21.95 -31.04 -10.22
CA VAL A 144 22.82 -31.19 -9.02
C VAL A 144 23.20 -29.87 -8.34
N VAL A 145 23.58 -28.82 -9.09
CA VAL A 145 23.90 -27.50 -8.52
C VAL A 145 22.70 -26.90 -7.78
N VAL A 146 21.49 -27.03 -8.35
CA VAL A 146 20.25 -26.53 -7.75
C VAL A 146 19.96 -27.10 -6.36
N GLN A 147 20.23 -28.39 -6.16
CA GLN A 147 20.01 -29.04 -4.87
C GLN A 147 21.00 -28.51 -3.83
N THR A 148 22.26 -28.34 -4.22
CA THR A 148 23.30 -27.76 -3.37
C THR A 148 22.99 -26.31 -3.02
N VAL A 149 22.64 -25.47 -4.00
CA VAL A 149 22.32 -24.05 -3.76
C VAL A 149 21.13 -23.90 -2.81
N ASN A 150 20.06 -24.66 -3.02
CA ASN A 150 18.89 -24.62 -2.13
C ASN A 150 19.21 -25.16 -0.73
N ALA A 151 20.03 -26.21 -0.60
CA ALA A 151 20.47 -26.73 0.70
C ALA A 151 21.33 -25.72 1.46
N VAL A 152 22.29 -25.08 0.78
CA VAL A 152 23.12 -24.00 1.34
C VAL A 152 22.25 -22.82 1.78
N ASN A 153 21.26 -22.43 0.98
CA ASN A 153 20.33 -21.35 1.32
C ASN A 153 19.37 -21.69 2.48
N LYS A 154 19.26 -22.95 2.89
CA LYS A 154 18.47 -23.37 4.05
C LYS A 154 19.32 -23.60 5.31
N ALA A 155 20.64 -23.71 5.17
CA ALA A 155 21.55 -24.02 6.27
C ALA A 155 21.86 -22.76 7.12
N PRO A 156 21.51 -22.71 8.43
CA PRO A 156 21.70 -21.53 9.26
C PRO A 156 23.15 -21.02 9.32
N ALA A 157 24.13 -21.94 9.39
CA ALA A 157 25.55 -21.58 9.41
C ALA A 157 26.00 -20.92 8.09
N ALA A 158 25.54 -21.43 6.94
CA ALA A 158 25.83 -20.84 5.65
C ALA A 158 25.15 -19.48 5.47
N ARG A 159 23.92 -19.32 5.98
CA ARG A 159 23.21 -18.02 5.99
C ARG A 159 23.94 -16.97 6.81
N LYS A 160 24.45 -17.31 8.01
CA LYS A 160 25.27 -16.40 8.81
C LYS A 160 26.57 -15.98 8.11
N LEU A 161 27.24 -16.94 7.44
CA LEU A 161 28.43 -16.63 6.65
C LEU A 161 28.10 -15.70 5.46
N MET A 162 27.00 -15.97 4.76
CA MET A 162 26.54 -15.14 3.64
C MET A 162 26.20 -13.71 4.09
N ASP A 163 25.61 -13.56 5.27
CA ASP A 163 25.36 -12.26 5.89
C ASP A 163 26.67 -11.52 6.17
N SER A 164 27.61 -12.16 6.87
CA SER A 164 28.88 -11.52 7.24
C SER A 164 29.78 -11.17 6.05
N VAL A 165 29.72 -11.94 4.96
CA VAL A 165 30.60 -11.74 3.77
C VAL A 165 29.92 -10.91 2.69
N LEU A 166 28.64 -11.18 2.40
CA LEU A 166 27.91 -10.59 1.29
C LEU A 166 26.83 -9.62 1.75
N GLY A 167 26.60 -9.39 3.04
CA GLY A 167 25.56 -8.48 3.53
C GLY A 167 24.15 -8.86 3.05
N ILE A 168 23.89 -10.15 2.91
CA ILE A 168 22.57 -10.72 2.62
C ILE A 168 22.05 -11.30 3.94
N HIS A 169 21.02 -10.68 4.52
CA HIS A 169 20.61 -10.94 5.89
C HIS A 169 20.32 -12.43 6.14
N ALA A 170 20.86 -12.98 7.23
CA ALA A 170 20.77 -14.41 7.53
C ALA A 170 19.32 -14.90 7.63
N ASP A 171 18.45 -14.09 8.26
CA ASP A 171 17.05 -14.43 8.50
C ASP A 171 16.12 -14.16 7.30
N ARG A 172 16.61 -13.58 6.21
CA ARG A 172 15.77 -13.36 5.02
C ARG A 172 15.44 -14.70 4.34
N LYS A 173 14.14 -15.00 4.16
CA LYS A 173 13.69 -16.13 3.34
C LYS A 173 13.92 -15.82 1.85
N LEU A 174 15.00 -16.36 1.29
CA LEU A 174 15.29 -16.25 -0.15
C LEU A 174 14.40 -17.19 -0.98
N PRO A 175 14.07 -16.81 -2.23
CA PRO A 175 13.38 -17.71 -3.14
C PRO A 175 14.28 -18.89 -3.51
N GLU A 176 13.68 -20.07 -3.58
CA GLU A 176 14.37 -21.28 -4.04
C GLU A 176 14.50 -21.25 -5.57
N TYR A 177 15.52 -21.92 -6.10
CA TYR A 177 15.63 -22.19 -7.52
C TYR A 177 14.90 -23.50 -7.86
N ALA A 178 14.19 -23.50 -8.97
CA ALA A 178 13.44 -24.65 -9.45
C ALA A 178 14.37 -25.68 -10.12
N THR A 179 14.13 -26.95 -9.85
CA THR A 179 14.86 -28.07 -10.49
C THR A 179 14.54 -28.20 -11.97
N ARG A 180 13.33 -27.82 -12.39
CA ARG A 180 12.89 -27.76 -13.78
C ARG A 180 12.50 -26.33 -14.13
N LYS A 181 13.12 -25.77 -15.17
CA LYS A 181 12.84 -24.41 -15.64
C LYS A 181 11.50 -24.37 -16.38
N PHE A 182 10.81 -23.23 -16.37
CA PHE A 182 9.53 -23.11 -17.08
C PHE A 182 9.68 -23.30 -18.60
N ARG A 183 10.51 -22.48 -19.27
CA ARG A 183 10.50 -22.37 -20.75
C ARG A 183 10.75 -23.70 -21.48
N PRO A 184 11.72 -24.55 -21.09
CA PRO A 184 11.94 -25.84 -21.76
C PRO A 184 10.85 -26.89 -21.49
N ASN A 185 10.03 -26.69 -20.46
CA ASN A 185 8.98 -27.62 -20.04
C ASN A 185 7.57 -27.06 -20.28
N ALA A 186 7.47 -25.90 -20.92
CA ALA A 186 6.21 -25.23 -21.21
C ALA A 186 5.56 -25.85 -22.44
N GLU A 187 4.25 -26.07 -22.35
CA GLU A 187 3.44 -26.66 -23.42
C GLU A 187 2.39 -25.63 -23.87
N PRO A 188 2.78 -24.56 -24.61
CA PRO A 188 1.81 -23.62 -25.16
C PRO A 188 0.95 -24.32 -26.22
N ASN A 189 -0.32 -23.96 -26.29
CA ASN A 189 -1.25 -24.54 -27.25
C ASN A 189 -1.68 -23.51 -28.30
N PRO A 190 -1.15 -23.55 -29.53
CA PRO A 190 -1.52 -22.63 -30.60
C PRO A 190 -2.75 -23.09 -31.41
N SER A 191 -3.34 -24.26 -31.11
CA SER A 191 -4.33 -24.90 -31.98
C SER A 191 -5.75 -24.35 -31.82
N PHE A 192 -6.01 -23.54 -30.80
CA PHE A 192 -7.33 -22.95 -30.59
C PHE A 192 -7.64 -21.88 -31.65
N PRO A 193 -8.93 -21.69 -32.03
CA PRO A 193 -9.32 -20.58 -32.90
C PRO A 193 -8.96 -19.22 -32.29
N VAL A 194 -8.46 -18.30 -33.11
CA VAL A 194 -8.22 -16.92 -32.68
C VAL A 194 -9.56 -16.17 -32.66
N ILE A 195 -9.99 -15.73 -31.48
CA ILE A 195 -11.23 -14.97 -31.30
C ILE A 195 -10.90 -13.63 -30.63
N ASP A 196 -10.79 -12.57 -31.42
CA ASP A 196 -10.56 -11.21 -30.92
C ASP A 196 -11.78 -10.68 -30.16
N GLY A 197 -11.53 -9.97 -29.07
CA GLY A 197 -12.53 -9.18 -28.36
C GLY A 197 -12.49 -7.72 -28.79
N THR A 198 -13.48 -6.93 -28.37
CA THR A 198 -13.48 -5.48 -28.63
C THR A 198 -12.32 -4.78 -27.91
N ARG A 199 -11.84 -5.33 -26.79
CA ARG A 199 -10.80 -4.73 -25.94
C ARG A 199 -9.50 -5.51 -25.93
N THR A 200 -9.49 -6.73 -26.47
CA THR A 200 -8.38 -7.67 -26.29
C THR A 200 -8.09 -8.47 -27.55
N PRO A 201 -6.81 -8.65 -27.91
CA PRO A 201 -6.42 -9.65 -28.91
C PRO A 201 -6.83 -11.06 -28.49
N GLY A 202 -7.19 -11.89 -29.46
CA GLY A 202 -7.67 -13.26 -29.29
C GLY A 202 -6.57 -14.31 -29.14
N LYS A 203 -5.30 -13.91 -29.16
CA LYS A 203 -4.14 -14.79 -29.01
C LYS A 203 -3.08 -14.17 -28.11
N VAL A 204 -2.36 -15.03 -27.40
CA VAL A 204 -1.47 -14.61 -26.31
C VAL A 204 -0.04 -15.12 -26.50
N ALA A 205 0.93 -14.25 -26.29
CA ALA A 205 2.34 -14.62 -26.16
C ALA A 205 2.78 -14.47 -24.70
N ILE A 206 3.47 -15.47 -24.17
CA ILE A 206 3.97 -15.44 -22.79
C ILE A 206 5.43 -14.99 -22.79
N TYR A 207 5.69 -13.83 -22.18
CA TYR A 207 7.01 -13.44 -21.72
C TYR A 207 7.23 -14.10 -20.35
N ALA A 208 8.08 -15.12 -20.30
CA ALA A 208 8.15 -15.98 -19.14
C ALA A 208 8.73 -15.27 -17.92
N THR A 209 9.65 -14.31 -18.10
CA THR A 209 10.39 -13.62 -17.04
C THR A 209 11.45 -14.51 -16.39
N CYS A 210 12.49 -13.88 -15.84
CA CYS A 210 13.53 -14.58 -15.10
C CYS A 210 12.98 -15.32 -13.85
N TYR A 211 12.02 -14.75 -13.13
CA TYR A 211 11.55 -15.31 -11.87
C TYR A 211 10.70 -16.56 -12.07
N VAL A 212 9.71 -16.52 -12.98
CA VAL A 212 8.92 -17.73 -13.29
C VAL A 212 9.82 -18.78 -13.94
N ASN A 213 10.78 -18.39 -14.79
CA ASN A 213 11.64 -19.38 -15.42
C ASN A 213 12.55 -20.13 -14.46
N TYR A 214 13.13 -19.45 -13.46
CA TYR A 214 14.16 -20.04 -12.60
C TYR A 214 13.72 -20.34 -11.15
N ASN A 215 12.69 -19.68 -10.62
CA ASN A 215 12.29 -19.78 -9.21
C ASN A 215 10.92 -20.43 -9.03
N GLU A 216 9.87 -19.88 -9.67
CA GLU A 216 8.49 -20.36 -9.51
C GLU A 216 7.83 -20.70 -10.86
N PRO A 217 8.28 -21.76 -11.56
CA PRO A 217 7.76 -22.15 -12.89
C PRO A 217 6.29 -22.56 -12.87
N GLY A 218 5.77 -22.99 -11.72
CA GLY A 218 4.35 -23.33 -11.54
C GLY A 218 3.42 -22.19 -11.98
N ILE A 219 3.81 -20.93 -11.72
CA ILE A 219 3.02 -19.74 -12.12
C ILE A 219 2.80 -19.72 -13.65
N GLY A 220 3.85 -20.00 -14.43
CA GLY A 220 3.77 -20.02 -15.89
C GLY A 220 2.93 -21.19 -16.40
N HIS A 221 3.05 -22.36 -15.78
CA HIS A 221 2.24 -23.53 -16.14
C HIS A 221 0.76 -23.31 -15.82
N ASP A 222 0.45 -22.68 -14.69
CA ASP A 222 -0.92 -22.32 -14.32
C ASP A 222 -1.51 -21.31 -15.30
N LEU A 223 -0.73 -20.31 -15.75
CA LEU A 223 -1.16 -19.37 -16.79
C LEU A 223 -1.49 -20.07 -18.10
N LEU A 224 -0.64 -20.99 -18.57
CA LEU A 224 -0.91 -21.77 -19.79
C LEU A 224 -2.19 -22.60 -19.66
N LYS A 225 -2.44 -23.22 -18.50
CA LYS A 225 -3.66 -23.98 -18.24
C LYS A 225 -4.91 -23.11 -18.22
N ILE A 226 -4.85 -21.93 -17.60
CA ILE A 226 -5.96 -20.95 -17.62
C ILE A 226 -6.29 -20.52 -19.05
N LEU A 227 -5.26 -20.20 -19.85
CA LEU A 227 -5.43 -19.78 -21.24
C LEU A 227 -6.00 -20.93 -22.09
N ALA A 228 -5.51 -22.16 -21.89
CA ALA A 228 -6.04 -23.33 -22.58
C ALA A 228 -7.49 -23.65 -22.18
N HIS A 229 -7.85 -23.53 -20.89
CA HIS A 229 -9.25 -23.68 -20.43
C HIS A 229 -10.17 -22.69 -21.15
N ASN A 230 -9.70 -21.45 -21.31
CA ASN A 230 -10.40 -20.38 -22.03
C ASN A 230 -10.27 -20.47 -23.56
N GLU A 231 -9.67 -21.54 -24.10
CA GLU A 231 -9.48 -21.76 -25.55
C GLU A 231 -8.72 -20.61 -26.24
N ILE A 232 -7.74 -20.03 -25.55
CA ILE A 232 -6.93 -18.93 -26.09
C ILE A 232 -5.66 -19.52 -26.69
N PRO A 233 -5.41 -19.37 -28.00
CA PRO A 233 -4.19 -19.84 -28.62
C PRO A 233 -2.97 -19.10 -28.05
N THR A 234 -1.95 -19.88 -27.67
CA THR A 234 -0.77 -19.40 -26.96
C THR A 234 0.53 -19.76 -27.64
N CYS A 235 1.53 -18.89 -27.47
CA CYS A 235 2.93 -19.19 -27.77
C CYS A 235 3.85 -18.63 -26.67
N LEU A 236 5.11 -19.06 -26.68
CA LEU A 236 6.16 -18.41 -25.88
C LEU A 236 6.92 -17.39 -26.74
N VAL A 237 7.39 -16.32 -26.11
CA VAL A 237 8.40 -15.44 -26.72
C VAL A 237 9.65 -16.26 -27.02
N GLU A 238 10.10 -16.28 -28.29
CA GLU A 238 11.16 -17.17 -28.77
C GLU A 238 12.47 -17.02 -27.98
N LYS A 239 12.88 -15.76 -27.75
CA LYS A 239 14.08 -15.40 -27.01
C LYS A 239 13.77 -14.26 -26.05
N GLU A 240 14.22 -14.40 -24.82
CA GLU A 240 14.09 -13.36 -23.81
C GLU A 240 15.29 -13.38 -22.86
N ALA A 241 15.53 -12.22 -22.27
CA ALA A 241 16.37 -11.97 -21.10
C ALA A 241 15.53 -11.24 -20.06
N CYS A 242 16.04 -11.05 -18.84
CA CYS A 242 15.43 -10.25 -17.78
C CYS A 242 14.96 -8.88 -18.30
N CYS A 243 13.82 -8.40 -17.80
CA CYS A 243 13.24 -7.12 -18.24
C CYS A 243 14.13 -5.91 -17.93
N GLY A 244 15.03 -6.04 -16.96
CA GLY A 244 15.95 -4.98 -16.55
C GLY A 244 15.55 -4.23 -15.29
N MET A 245 14.42 -4.55 -14.64
CA MET A 245 13.98 -3.86 -13.41
C MET A 245 15.07 -3.81 -12.31
N PRO A 246 15.77 -4.91 -11.96
CA PRO A 246 16.84 -4.82 -10.96
C PRO A 246 18.03 -3.95 -11.39
N LYS A 247 18.22 -3.71 -12.70
CA LYS A 247 19.25 -2.80 -13.21
C LYS A 247 18.79 -1.35 -13.15
N LEU A 248 17.51 -1.11 -13.43
CA LEU A 248 16.86 0.19 -13.24
C LEU A 248 16.95 0.65 -11.78
N GLU A 249 16.60 -0.22 -10.83
CA GLU A 249 16.67 0.05 -9.39
C GLU A 249 18.10 0.38 -8.90
N LEU A 250 19.14 -0.09 -9.60
CA LEU A 250 20.54 0.25 -9.32
C LEU A 250 21.02 1.54 -10.01
N GLY A 251 20.25 2.10 -10.94
CA GLY A 251 20.68 3.20 -11.82
C GLY A 251 21.57 2.76 -12.99
N ASP A 252 21.63 1.47 -13.32
CA ASP A 252 22.41 0.92 -14.43
C ASP A 252 21.63 1.02 -15.76
N LEU A 253 21.40 2.25 -16.21
CA LEU A 253 20.59 2.54 -17.41
C LEU A 253 21.23 2.02 -18.70
N ASP A 254 22.55 1.91 -18.78
CA ASP A 254 23.24 1.30 -19.93
C ASP A 254 22.90 -0.19 -20.05
N THR A 255 22.85 -0.92 -18.92
CA THR A 255 22.47 -2.34 -18.95
C THR A 255 20.97 -2.51 -19.17
N VAL A 256 20.13 -1.60 -18.67
CA VAL A 256 18.70 -1.54 -19.04
C VAL A 256 18.55 -1.45 -20.55
N GLU A 257 19.28 -0.55 -21.22
CA GLU A 257 19.27 -0.44 -22.69
C GLU A 257 19.74 -1.73 -23.38
N LYS A 258 20.82 -2.35 -22.90
CA LYS A 258 21.32 -3.62 -23.46
C LYS A 258 20.28 -4.74 -23.35
N LEU A 259 19.55 -4.82 -22.23
CA LEU A 259 18.48 -5.81 -22.04
C LEU A 259 17.26 -5.50 -22.91
N LYS A 260 16.85 -4.23 -22.97
CA LYS A 260 15.84 -3.73 -23.91
C LYS A 260 16.17 -4.15 -25.33
N ASN A 261 17.41 -3.94 -25.80
CA ASN A 261 17.82 -4.26 -27.17
C ASN A 261 17.84 -5.76 -27.47
N LYS A 262 17.89 -6.63 -26.44
CA LYS A 262 17.70 -8.08 -26.59
C LYS A 262 16.23 -8.48 -26.65
N ASN A 263 15.39 -7.83 -25.85
CA ASN A 263 13.99 -8.22 -25.64
C ASN A 263 13.02 -7.60 -26.63
N ILE A 264 13.19 -6.33 -26.99
CA ILE A 264 12.24 -5.62 -27.86
C ILE A 264 12.09 -6.26 -29.24
N PRO A 265 13.16 -6.72 -29.95
CA PRO A 265 12.98 -7.31 -31.28
C PRO A 265 12.02 -8.51 -31.36
N PRO A 266 12.14 -9.57 -30.52
CA PRO A 266 11.18 -10.68 -30.54
C PRO A 266 9.79 -10.27 -30.03
N LEU A 267 9.69 -9.35 -29.06
CA LEU A 267 8.40 -8.85 -28.57
C LEU A 267 7.68 -8.01 -29.63
N LEU A 268 8.40 -7.18 -30.36
CA LEU A 268 7.86 -6.35 -31.45
C LEU A 268 7.25 -7.20 -32.56
N LYS A 269 7.90 -8.33 -32.90
CA LYS A 269 7.38 -9.28 -33.88
C LYS A 269 5.99 -9.77 -33.44
N LEU A 270 5.85 -10.20 -32.19
CA LEU A 270 4.59 -10.69 -31.64
C LEU A 270 3.52 -9.59 -31.54
N ALA A 271 3.91 -8.39 -31.11
CA ALA A 271 3.01 -7.24 -31.06
C ALA A 271 2.45 -6.91 -32.45
N ARG A 272 3.30 -6.87 -33.49
CA ARG A 272 2.88 -6.63 -34.89
C ARG A 272 2.03 -7.76 -35.47
N GLU A 273 2.24 -8.99 -35.00
CA GLU A 273 1.40 -10.13 -35.35
C GLU A 273 0.04 -10.10 -34.61
N GLY A 274 -0.21 -9.14 -33.73
CA GLY A 274 -1.49 -8.99 -33.03
C GLY A 274 -1.62 -9.89 -31.80
N TYR A 275 -0.52 -10.24 -31.13
CA TYR A 275 -0.58 -10.93 -29.84
C TYR A 275 -0.76 -9.96 -28.68
N ALA A 276 -1.57 -10.33 -27.70
CA ALA A 276 -1.44 -9.80 -26.35
C ALA A 276 -0.22 -10.47 -25.69
N ILE A 277 0.70 -9.68 -25.15
CA ILE A 277 1.91 -10.18 -24.50
C ILE A 277 1.68 -10.16 -22.99
N LEU A 278 1.69 -11.32 -22.35
CA LEU A 278 1.47 -11.45 -20.92
C LEU A 278 2.78 -11.72 -20.17
N SER A 279 2.91 -11.07 -19.00
CA SER A 279 3.96 -11.34 -18.02
C SER A 279 3.34 -11.52 -16.64
N ALA A 280 3.55 -12.68 -16.02
CA ALA A 280 3.01 -12.99 -14.69
C ALA A 280 3.76 -12.32 -13.53
N VAL A 281 4.79 -11.51 -13.81
CA VAL A 281 5.51 -10.72 -12.80
C VAL A 281 5.22 -9.24 -13.03
N PRO A 282 4.63 -8.54 -12.05
CA PRO A 282 4.12 -7.19 -12.27
C PRO A 282 5.22 -6.15 -12.49
N SER A 283 6.44 -6.35 -11.94
CA SER A 283 7.58 -5.48 -12.25
C SER A 283 8.00 -5.58 -13.72
N CYS A 284 7.93 -6.77 -14.31
CA CYS A 284 8.23 -6.96 -15.73
C CYS A 284 7.18 -6.29 -16.60
N THR A 285 5.90 -6.38 -16.24
CA THR A 285 4.81 -5.69 -16.93
C THR A 285 4.98 -4.17 -16.85
N LEU A 286 5.23 -3.62 -15.65
CA LEU A 286 5.51 -2.21 -15.44
C LEU A 286 6.70 -1.73 -16.28
N MET A 287 7.79 -2.50 -16.32
CA MET A 287 8.99 -2.18 -17.08
C MET A 287 8.69 -1.92 -18.55
N TYR A 288 7.89 -2.79 -19.18
CA TYR A 288 7.55 -2.65 -20.60
C TYR A 288 6.43 -1.63 -20.85
N LYS A 289 5.42 -1.55 -19.97
CA LYS A 289 4.27 -0.64 -20.15
C LYS A 289 4.61 0.83 -19.86
N GLN A 290 5.56 1.11 -18.96
CA GLN A 290 5.81 2.48 -18.48
C GLN A 290 7.30 2.86 -18.47
N GLU A 291 8.17 2.09 -17.80
CA GLU A 291 9.58 2.51 -17.60
C GLU A 291 10.37 2.65 -18.90
N LEU A 292 10.32 1.63 -19.76
CA LEU A 292 11.01 1.68 -21.06
C LEU A 292 10.44 2.78 -21.97
N PRO A 293 9.11 2.95 -22.11
CA PRO A 293 8.53 4.10 -22.81
C PRO A 293 9.03 5.47 -22.31
N LEU A 294 9.26 5.62 -21.00
CA LEU A 294 9.76 6.87 -20.42
C LEU A 294 11.26 7.08 -20.67
N LEU A 295 12.06 6.00 -20.70
CA LEU A 295 13.49 6.04 -21.02
C LEU A 295 13.78 6.16 -22.53
N PHE A 296 12.84 5.70 -23.37
CA PHE A 296 12.98 5.64 -24.83
C PHE A 296 11.70 6.15 -25.52
N PRO A 297 11.31 7.42 -25.29
CA PRO A 297 10.04 7.96 -25.79
C PRO A 297 9.94 7.93 -27.33
N GLU A 298 11.06 8.17 -28.01
CA GLU A 298 11.13 8.23 -29.48
C GLU A 298 11.30 6.86 -30.16
N ASP A 299 11.39 5.77 -29.39
CA ASP A 299 11.53 4.43 -29.95
C ASP A 299 10.16 3.79 -30.21
N GLU A 300 9.69 3.86 -31.46
CA GLU A 300 8.41 3.30 -31.87
C GLU A 300 8.25 1.81 -31.55
N ALA A 301 9.35 1.03 -31.56
CA ALA A 301 9.29 -0.39 -31.23
C ALA A 301 9.00 -0.60 -29.75
N VAL A 302 9.57 0.24 -28.87
CA VAL A 302 9.24 0.25 -27.44
C VAL A 302 7.77 0.60 -27.23
N GLN A 303 7.28 1.66 -27.88
CA GLN A 303 5.88 2.09 -27.76
C GLN A 303 4.91 0.99 -28.25
N THR A 304 5.24 0.33 -29.36
CA THR A 304 4.43 -0.76 -29.92
C THR A 304 4.37 -1.95 -28.97
N VAL A 305 5.49 -2.34 -28.35
CA VAL A 305 5.53 -3.43 -27.37
C VAL A 305 4.76 -3.06 -26.10
N ALA A 306 4.89 -1.82 -25.63
CA ALA A 306 4.17 -1.32 -24.46
C ALA A 306 2.65 -1.42 -24.64
N ALA A 307 2.14 -1.04 -25.82
CA ALA A 307 0.72 -1.13 -26.16
C ALA A 307 0.18 -2.57 -26.25
N ALA A 308 1.05 -3.55 -26.54
CA ALA A 308 0.70 -4.96 -26.60
C ALA A 308 0.89 -5.71 -25.28
N MET A 309 1.44 -5.07 -24.24
CA MET A 309 1.79 -5.70 -22.97
C MET A 309 0.64 -5.61 -21.96
N PHE A 310 0.28 -6.74 -21.35
CA PHE A 310 -0.78 -6.81 -20.35
C PHE A 310 -0.32 -7.52 -19.09
N ASP A 311 -0.88 -7.08 -17.96
CA ASP A 311 -0.98 -7.93 -16.78
C ASP A 311 -1.99 -9.08 -17.06
N PRO A 312 -1.75 -10.32 -16.60
CA PRO A 312 -2.66 -11.43 -16.87
C PRO A 312 -4.09 -11.17 -16.43
N PHE A 313 -4.31 -10.57 -15.25
CA PHE A 313 -5.66 -10.30 -14.76
C PHE A 313 -6.28 -9.07 -15.41
N GLU A 314 -5.49 -8.08 -15.82
CA GLU A 314 -5.98 -7.02 -16.72
C GLU A 314 -6.56 -7.63 -18.00
N TYR A 315 -5.82 -8.52 -18.66
CA TYR A 315 -6.28 -9.19 -19.87
C TYR A 315 -7.55 -10.02 -19.63
N LEU A 316 -7.59 -10.83 -18.56
CA LEU A 316 -8.76 -11.68 -18.24
C LEU A 316 -10.01 -10.85 -17.90
N VAL A 317 -9.88 -9.73 -17.19
CA VAL A 317 -11.02 -8.83 -16.93
C VAL A 317 -11.57 -8.24 -18.23
N LEU A 318 -10.70 -7.79 -19.12
CA LEU A 318 -11.12 -7.24 -20.40
C LEU A 318 -11.78 -8.32 -21.29
N ARG A 319 -11.27 -9.56 -21.27
CA ARG A 319 -11.93 -10.71 -21.92
C ARG A 319 -13.31 -10.98 -21.34
N ASN A 320 -13.48 -10.89 -20.03
CA ASN A 320 -14.77 -11.05 -19.38
C ASN A 320 -15.76 -9.95 -19.78
N GLN A 321 -15.30 -8.70 -19.88
CA GLN A 321 -16.11 -7.58 -20.37
C GLN A 321 -16.56 -7.77 -21.82
N ASP A 322 -15.73 -8.42 -22.64
CA ASP A 322 -16.06 -8.82 -24.00
C ASP A 322 -16.94 -10.10 -24.07
N LYS A 323 -17.29 -10.69 -22.91
CA LYS A 323 -18.04 -11.96 -22.77
C LYS A 323 -17.33 -13.16 -23.38
N LEU A 324 -16.00 -13.14 -23.38
CA LEU A 324 -15.13 -14.17 -23.95
C LEU A 324 -14.35 -14.96 -22.90
N LEU A 325 -14.51 -14.64 -21.61
CA LEU A 325 -13.95 -15.42 -20.50
C LEU A 325 -14.96 -16.50 -20.08
N LYS A 326 -14.50 -17.74 -19.93
CA LYS A 326 -15.30 -18.80 -19.32
C LYS A 326 -15.34 -18.61 -17.80
N THR A 327 -16.55 -18.60 -17.24
CA THR A 327 -16.79 -18.46 -15.79
C THR A 327 -17.40 -19.73 -15.20
N ASP A 328 -17.10 -20.88 -15.81
CA ASP A 328 -17.63 -22.19 -15.45
C ASP A 328 -16.86 -22.84 -14.29
N PHE A 329 -16.53 -22.04 -13.27
CA PHE A 329 -15.78 -22.45 -12.09
C PHE A 329 -16.40 -23.68 -11.41
N LYS A 330 -15.56 -24.65 -11.08
CA LYS A 330 -15.96 -25.93 -10.49
C LYS A 330 -15.73 -25.99 -8.98
N LYS A 331 -14.87 -25.13 -8.45
CA LYS A 331 -14.47 -25.15 -7.03
C LYS A 331 -14.45 -23.75 -6.43
N PRO A 332 -14.98 -23.58 -5.20
CA PRO A 332 -14.79 -22.36 -4.44
C PRO A 332 -13.37 -22.27 -3.88
N LEU A 333 -12.95 -21.07 -3.50
CA LEU A 333 -11.66 -20.82 -2.86
C LEU A 333 -11.77 -20.48 -1.37
N GLY A 334 -12.98 -20.32 -0.82
CA GLY A 334 -13.14 -19.87 0.56
C GLY A 334 -12.61 -18.44 0.73
N THR A 335 -11.82 -18.20 1.79
CA THR A 335 -11.29 -16.88 2.11
C THR A 335 -9.86 -16.71 1.60
N VAL A 336 -9.65 -15.70 0.73
CA VAL A 336 -8.33 -15.33 0.22
C VAL A 336 -7.94 -13.96 0.77
N ALA A 337 -6.86 -13.90 1.55
CA ALA A 337 -6.17 -12.65 1.81
C ALA A 337 -5.28 -12.32 0.61
N TYR A 338 -5.57 -11.23 -0.08
CA TYR A 338 -4.92 -10.84 -1.33
C TYR A 338 -4.23 -9.48 -1.21
N HIS A 339 -2.92 -9.45 -1.43
CA HIS A 339 -2.10 -8.23 -1.42
C HIS A 339 -1.88 -7.70 -2.83
N ILE A 340 -2.21 -6.42 -3.05
CA ILE A 340 -1.95 -5.72 -4.32
C ILE A 340 -0.54 -5.09 -4.30
N PRO A 341 0.41 -5.59 -5.11
CA PRO A 341 1.77 -5.05 -5.15
C PRO A 341 1.84 -3.65 -5.77
N CYS A 342 2.81 -2.84 -5.33
CA CYS A 342 3.05 -1.49 -5.84
C CYS A 342 3.16 -1.44 -7.36
N HIS A 343 3.88 -2.39 -7.98
CA HIS A 343 4.06 -2.41 -9.42
C HIS A 343 2.76 -2.61 -10.22
N GLN A 344 1.71 -3.20 -9.66
CA GLN A 344 0.38 -3.20 -10.30
C GLN A 344 -0.36 -1.89 -10.06
N ARG A 345 -0.25 -1.32 -8.85
CA ARG A 345 -0.93 -0.06 -8.48
C ARG A 345 -0.45 1.11 -9.34
N VAL A 346 0.85 1.21 -9.58
CA VAL A 346 1.48 2.27 -10.41
C VAL A 346 1.04 2.17 -11.87
N GLN A 347 0.75 0.96 -12.36
CA GLN A 347 0.18 0.77 -13.70
C GLN A 347 -1.24 1.34 -13.84
N ASN A 348 -1.88 1.73 -12.73
CA ASN A 348 -3.23 2.30 -12.70
C ASN A 348 -4.29 1.42 -13.39
N ILE A 349 -4.11 0.10 -13.32
CA ILE A 349 -5.04 -0.88 -13.90
C ILE A 349 -6.18 -1.23 -12.94
N GLY A 350 -6.18 -0.76 -11.69
CA GLY A 350 -7.19 -1.10 -10.68
C GLY A 350 -7.02 -2.50 -10.08
N LYS A 351 -8.07 -3.01 -9.42
CA LYS A 351 -8.03 -4.24 -8.60
C LYS A 351 -8.38 -5.50 -9.41
N LYS A 352 -7.77 -5.66 -10.60
CA LYS A 352 -8.19 -6.65 -11.61
C LYS A 352 -8.13 -8.10 -11.14
N THR A 353 -7.11 -8.45 -10.36
CA THR A 353 -6.98 -9.78 -9.77
C THR A 353 -8.14 -10.09 -8.83
N ARG A 354 -8.49 -9.16 -7.92
CA ARG A 354 -9.67 -9.28 -7.05
C ARG A 354 -10.93 -9.44 -7.88
N ASP A 355 -11.13 -8.60 -8.90
CA ASP A 355 -12.33 -8.61 -9.73
C ASP A 355 -12.57 -9.98 -10.40
N ILE A 356 -11.53 -10.67 -10.85
CA ILE A 356 -11.66 -12.03 -11.42
C ILE A 356 -11.89 -13.08 -10.36
N LEU A 357 -11.10 -13.08 -9.28
CA LEU A 357 -11.24 -14.09 -8.23
C LEU A 357 -12.61 -14.00 -7.54
N GLN A 358 -13.19 -12.80 -7.45
CA GLN A 358 -14.51 -12.58 -6.86
C GLN A 358 -15.66 -13.13 -7.72
N LEU A 359 -15.42 -13.49 -8.99
CA LEU A 359 -16.40 -14.19 -9.83
C LEU A 359 -16.58 -15.66 -9.43
N ILE A 360 -15.64 -16.21 -8.67
CA ILE A 360 -15.68 -17.60 -8.24
C ILE A 360 -16.73 -17.71 -7.12
N PRO A 361 -17.71 -18.63 -7.23
CA PRO A 361 -18.72 -18.82 -6.19
C PRO A 361 -18.10 -19.12 -4.82
N GLU A 362 -18.80 -18.71 -3.76
CA GLU A 362 -18.43 -19.00 -2.37
C GLU A 362 -16.96 -18.63 -2.04
N THR A 363 -16.50 -17.51 -2.62
CA THR A 363 -15.14 -16.99 -2.44
C THR A 363 -15.19 -15.56 -1.92
N THR A 364 -14.42 -15.29 -0.86
CA THR A 364 -14.28 -13.97 -0.26
C THR A 364 -12.84 -13.48 -0.44
N ILE A 365 -12.66 -12.30 -1.05
CA ILE A 365 -11.34 -11.71 -1.28
C ILE A 365 -11.12 -10.53 -0.34
N ASN A 366 -10.27 -10.70 0.67
CA ASN A 366 -9.85 -9.63 1.58
C ASN A 366 -8.61 -8.93 0.99
N THR A 367 -8.80 -7.71 0.49
CA THR A 367 -7.75 -6.99 -0.24
C THR A 367 -6.92 -6.11 0.67
N VAL A 368 -5.59 -6.17 0.55
CA VAL A 368 -4.63 -5.34 1.29
C VAL A 368 -3.74 -4.55 0.32
N GLU A 369 -3.73 -3.22 0.46
CA GLU A 369 -3.11 -2.30 -0.50
C GLU A 369 -2.06 -1.38 0.15
N ARG A 370 -1.06 -1.98 0.78
CA ARG A 370 0.05 -1.27 1.41
C ARG A 370 1.39 -1.92 1.06
N CYS A 371 2.49 -1.17 1.18
CA CYS A 371 3.81 -1.69 0.88
C CYS A 371 4.11 -2.93 1.75
N SER A 372 4.49 -4.04 1.12
CA SER A 372 4.96 -5.23 1.84
C SER A 372 6.30 -5.01 2.53
N GLY A 373 7.07 -3.98 2.13
CA GLY A 373 8.39 -3.66 2.64
C GLY A 373 9.53 -4.47 2.01
N HIS A 374 9.24 -5.43 1.12
CA HIS A 374 10.26 -6.33 0.57
C HIS A 374 11.25 -5.62 -0.36
N ASP A 375 10.72 -4.95 -1.37
CA ASP A 375 11.46 -4.25 -2.42
C ASP A 375 12.63 -5.05 -3.04
N GLY A 376 12.32 -6.08 -3.83
CA GLY A 376 13.28 -6.87 -4.63
C GLY A 376 14.59 -7.24 -3.91
N THR A 377 15.63 -6.42 -4.11
CA THR A 377 16.96 -6.65 -3.52
C THR A 377 17.22 -5.85 -2.25
N TRP A 378 16.50 -4.76 -2.01
CA TRP A 378 16.70 -3.86 -0.88
C TRP A 378 16.44 -4.56 0.45
N GLY A 379 15.25 -5.15 0.63
CA GLY A 379 14.89 -5.84 1.89
C GLY A 379 15.66 -7.13 2.14
N VAL A 380 16.47 -7.59 1.17
CA VAL A 380 17.38 -8.73 1.32
C VAL A 380 18.69 -8.34 2.02
N LYS A 381 19.07 -7.05 1.95
CA LYS A 381 20.33 -6.54 2.50
C LYS A 381 20.24 -6.40 4.01
N SER A 382 21.34 -6.70 4.69
CA SER A 382 21.38 -6.72 6.17
C SER A 382 21.03 -5.37 6.78
N GLU A 383 21.51 -4.28 6.20
CA GLU A 383 21.24 -2.90 6.64
C GLU A 383 19.77 -2.47 6.48
N HIS A 384 18.95 -3.21 5.72
CA HIS A 384 17.56 -2.86 5.42
C HIS A 384 16.56 -3.94 5.88
N PHE A 385 17.04 -5.07 6.40
CA PHE A 385 16.17 -6.15 6.83
C PHE A 385 15.21 -5.71 7.93
N ALA A 386 15.68 -5.05 8.99
CA ALA A 386 14.81 -4.57 10.06
C ALA A 386 13.75 -3.59 9.56
N ASP A 387 14.15 -2.65 8.70
CA ASP A 387 13.25 -1.67 8.10
C ASP A 387 12.19 -2.34 7.20
N SER A 388 12.59 -3.28 6.35
CA SER A 388 11.66 -4.02 5.48
C SER A 388 10.62 -4.81 6.26
N MET A 389 11.00 -5.38 7.42
CA MET A 389 10.07 -6.07 8.30
C MET A 389 9.14 -5.06 8.99
N LYS A 390 9.67 -3.93 9.47
CA LYS A 390 8.91 -2.85 10.12
C LYS A 390 7.84 -2.26 9.19
N ILE A 391 8.21 -1.92 7.95
CA ILE A 391 7.29 -1.39 6.92
C ILE A 391 6.18 -2.39 6.62
N GLY A 392 6.51 -3.69 6.53
CA GLY A 392 5.56 -4.75 6.20
C GLY A 392 4.59 -5.14 7.32
N ARG A 393 4.87 -4.81 8.59
CA ARG A 393 4.04 -5.22 9.75
C ARG A 393 2.54 -4.99 9.57
N PRO A 394 2.06 -3.82 9.10
CA PRO A 394 0.63 -3.61 8.90
C PRO A 394 0.04 -4.58 7.87
N VAL A 395 0.78 -4.87 6.79
CA VAL A 395 0.36 -5.85 5.78
C VAL A 395 0.32 -7.24 6.36
N PHE A 396 1.34 -7.64 7.14
CA PHE A 396 1.37 -8.97 7.76
C PHE A 396 0.17 -9.17 8.69
N LYS A 397 -0.12 -8.19 9.55
CA LYS A 397 -1.26 -8.22 10.46
C LYS A 397 -2.60 -8.31 9.70
N GLN A 398 -2.79 -7.49 8.68
CA GLN A 398 -4.03 -7.49 7.88
C GLN A 398 -4.21 -8.78 7.08
N MET A 399 -3.14 -9.29 6.47
CA MET A 399 -3.17 -10.51 5.66
C MET A 399 -3.31 -11.79 6.51
N ALA A 400 -2.96 -11.75 7.80
CA ALA A 400 -3.20 -12.84 8.75
C ALA A 400 -4.59 -12.77 9.43
N ALA A 401 -5.28 -11.63 9.30
CA ALA A 401 -6.58 -11.45 9.93
C ALA A 401 -7.62 -12.39 9.31
N SER A 402 -8.59 -12.80 10.11
CA SER A 402 -9.73 -13.62 9.69
C SER A 402 -9.41 -15.06 9.23
N ASP A 403 -8.28 -15.62 9.66
CA ASP A 403 -7.83 -17.01 9.42
C ASP A 403 -8.08 -17.48 7.96
N PRO A 404 -7.47 -16.82 6.95
CA PRO A 404 -7.78 -17.08 5.55
C PRO A 404 -7.29 -18.47 5.13
N ASP A 405 -7.95 -19.06 4.14
CA ASP A 405 -7.49 -20.30 3.50
C ASP A 405 -6.20 -20.07 2.69
N TYR A 406 -6.11 -18.90 2.06
CA TYR A 406 -5.00 -18.54 1.17
C TYR A 406 -4.42 -17.15 1.43
N ILE A 407 -3.09 -17.04 1.32
CA ILE A 407 -2.36 -15.77 1.24
C ILE A 407 -1.86 -15.63 -0.20
N SER A 408 -2.16 -14.50 -0.84
CA SER A 408 -1.93 -14.33 -2.27
C SER A 408 -1.41 -12.94 -2.64
N SER A 409 -0.59 -12.86 -3.69
CA SER A 409 -0.17 -11.61 -4.33
C SER A 409 0.36 -11.91 -5.73
N ASP A 410 0.08 -11.03 -6.70
CA ASP A 410 0.69 -11.11 -8.04
C ASP A 410 2.21 -10.92 -8.03
N CYS A 411 2.76 -10.34 -6.96
CA CYS A 411 4.20 -10.34 -6.73
C CYS A 411 4.56 -11.53 -5.82
N ALA A 412 5.02 -12.63 -6.41
CA ALA A 412 5.43 -13.83 -5.68
C ALA A 412 6.53 -13.57 -4.62
N ILE A 413 7.37 -12.56 -4.86
CA ILE A 413 8.41 -12.15 -3.91
C ILE A 413 7.78 -11.41 -2.71
N ALA A 414 6.81 -10.53 -2.95
CA ALA A 414 6.04 -9.89 -1.88
C ALA A 414 5.24 -10.93 -1.08
N ALA A 415 4.59 -11.89 -1.73
CA ALA A 415 3.86 -12.96 -1.06
C ALA A 415 4.75 -13.76 -0.09
N ARG A 416 5.98 -14.09 -0.49
CA ARG A 416 6.95 -14.78 0.39
C ARG A 416 7.40 -13.93 1.57
N HIS A 417 7.61 -12.63 1.36
CA HIS A 417 7.95 -11.71 2.44
C HIS A 417 6.78 -11.52 3.41
N ILE A 418 5.54 -11.48 2.91
CA ILE A 418 4.32 -11.46 3.71
C ILE A 418 4.19 -12.73 4.54
N GLU A 419 4.33 -13.90 3.91
CA GLU A 419 4.35 -15.19 4.61
C GLU A 419 5.47 -15.25 5.68
N GLN A 420 6.66 -14.71 5.38
CA GLN A 420 7.73 -14.59 6.36
C GLN A 420 7.30 -13.73 7.57
N GLY A 421 6.68 -12.59 7.31
CA GLY A 421 6.26 -11.64 8.34
C GLY A 421 5.08 -12.10 9.18
N ILE A 422 4.18 -12.90 8.61
CA ILE A 422 3.07 -13.54 9.33
C ILE A 422 3.59 -14.64 10.26
N GLY A 423 4.60 -15.40 9.81
CA GLY A 423 5.15 -16.51 10.59
C GLY A 423 4.31 -17.77 10.44
N ALA A 424 3.89 -18.38 11.55
CA ALA A 424 3.08 -19.60 11.52
C ALA A 424 1.63 -19.27 11.13
N SER A 425 1.14 -19.88 10.05
CA SER A 425 -0.24 -19.76 9.59
C SER A 425 -0.71 -21.09 8.99
N LYS A 426 -2.02 -21.35 9.07
CA LYS A 426 -2.65 -22.47 8.34
C LYS A 426 -2.89 -22.13 6.87
N ALA A 427 -2.93 -20.83 6.54
CA ALA A 427 -3.17 -20.33 5.20
C ALA A 427 -2.07 -20.78 4.24
N GLN A 428 -2.44 -21.20 3.03
CA GLN A 428 -1.49 -21.58 1.99
C GLN A 428 -1.08 -20.36 1.15
N LYS A 429 0.22 -20.14 0.99
CA LYS A 429 0.74 -19.10 0.08
C LYS A 429 0.66 -19.58 -1.37
N LEU A 430 -0.30 -19.06 -2.13
CA LEU A 430 -0.49 -19.39 -3.56
C LEU A 430 -0.55 -18.13 -4.42
N HIS A 431 -0.08 -18.24 -5.66
CA HIS A 431 -0.20 -17.16 -6.64
C HIS A 431 -1.66 -17.03 -7.11
N PRO A 432 -2.17 -15.82 -7.42
CA PRO A 432 -3.55 -15.66 -7.92
C PRO A 432 -3.87 -16.50 -9.16
N LEU A 433 -2.91 -16.66 -10.09
CA LEU A 433 -3.06 -17.58 -11.23
C LEU A 433 -3.23 -19.05 -10.80
N THR A 434 -2.55 -19.48 -9.75
CA THR A 434 -2.73 -20.83 -9.20
C THR A 434 -4.13 -21.00 -8.62
N LEU A 435 -4.64 -20.00 -7.90
CA LEU A 435 -5.99 -19.98 -7.35
C LEU A 435 -7.04 -20.05 -8.45
N LEU A 436 -6.91 -19.22 -9.50
CA LEU A 436 -7.84 -19.24 -10.62
C LEU A 436 -7.83 -20.58 -11.36
N ARG A 437 -6.65 -21.19 -11.59
CA ARG A 437 -6.58 -22.54 -12.16
C ARG A 437 -7.31 -23.56 -11.27
N MET A 438 -7.07 -23.52 -9.95
CA MET A 438 -7.74 -24.44 -9.02
C MET A 438 -9.26 -24.33 -9.09
N ALA A 439 -9.80 -23.13 -9.29
CA ALA A 439 -11.22 -22.91 -9.46
C ALA A 439 -11.77 -23.48 -10.78
N TYR A 440 -10.97 -23.57 -11.85
CA TYR A 440 -11.36 -24.20 -13.12
C TYR A 440 -11.28 -25.73 -13.09
N ASP A 441 -10.31 -26.32 -12.39
CA ASP A 441 -10.05 -27.77 -12.44
C ASP A 441 -11.03 -28.61 -11.60
N SER A 442 -11.49 -29.74 -12.16
CA SER A 442 -12.27 -30.75 -11.42
C SER A 442 -11.43 -31.62 -10.47
N ASP A 443 -10.14 -31.83 -10.77
CA ASP A 443 -9.38 -32.99 -10.26
C ASP A 443 -8.35 -32.71 -9.15
N SER A 444 -8.21 -31.48 -8.64
CA SER A 444 -7.39 -31.20 -7.45
C SER A 444 -8.10 -31.59 -6.14
N THR A 445 -7.68 -32.69 -5.52
CA THR A 445 -8.10 -33.08 -4.17
C THR A 445 -7.47 -32.13 -3.13
N HIS A 446 -8.30 -31.52 -2.27
CA HIS A 446 -7.89 -30.99 -0.97
C HIS A 446 -8.75 -31.68 0.11
N PRO A 447 -8.22 -31.93 1.32
CA PRO A 447 -8.98 -32.60 2.38
C PRO A 447 -10.11 -31.70 2.85
N SER A 448 -11.30 -32.27 2.97
CA SER A 448 -12.45 -31.67 3.64
C SER A 448 -12.07 -31.23 5.05
N VAL A 449 -12.20 -29.93 5.34
CA VAL A 449 -12.22 -29.41 6.70
C VAL A 449 -13.68 -29.35 7.12
N ASP A 450 -14.01 -30.05 8.20
CA ASP A 450 -15.34 -30.13 8.78
C ASP A 450 -15.86 -28.73 9.18
N ASN A 451 -17.12 -28.48 8.82
CA ASN A 451 -17.90 -27.30 9.17
C ASN A 451 -17.95 -27.02 10.68
N PRO A 452 -17.93 -25.76 11.10
CA PRO A 452 -18.72 -25.30 12.22
C PRO A 452 -20.09 -24.78 11.77
N THR A 453 -21.05 -24.98 12.65
CA THR A 453 -22.51 -24.78 12.57
C THR A 453 -22.91 -23.32 12.26
N PRO A 454 -24.10 -23.06 11.67
CA PRO A 454 -24.52 -21.71 11.29
C PRO A 454 -24.91 -20.88 12.51
N VAL A 455 -24.32 -19.69 12.65
CA VAL A 455 -24.83 -18.66 13.55
C VAL A 455 -26.00 -17.97 12.84
N THR A 456 -27.19 -18.14 13.39
CA THR A 456 -28.43 -17.52 12.94
C THR A 456 -28.34 -16.01 12.95
N GLN A 457 -28.59 -15.41 11.79
CA GLN A 457 -28.92 -13.99 11.66
C GLN A 457 -30.25 -13.73 12.37
N SER A 458 -30.23 -12.82 13.35
CA SER A 458 -31.42 -12.07 13.76
C SER A 458 -31.31 -10.65 13.20
N THR A 459 -32.30 -10.25 12.41
CA THR A 459 -32.54 -8.85 12.01
C THR A 459 -33.94 -8.43 12.54
N PRO A 460 -34.34 -7.14 12.51
CA PRO A 460 -34.22 -6.25 13.66
C PRO A 460 -35.53 -5.53 14.04
N ASN A 461 -35.60 -5.00 15.25
CA ASN A 461 -36.47 -3.89 15.67
C ASN A 461 -35.91 -3.41 17.03
N GLU A 462 -35.70 -2.15 17.38
CA GLU A 462 -36.37 -0.90 17.06
C GLU A 462 -35.40 0.30 17.23
N LYS A 463 -35.73 1.38 16.53
CA LYS A 463 -35.27 2.79 16.61
C LYS A 463 -34.53 3.20 17.89
N TYR A 464 -33.37 3.84 17.75
CA TYR A 464 -33.04 5.20 18.25
C TYR A 464 -31.65 5.65 17.71
N MET A 465 -31.64 6.59 16.73
CA MET A 465 -30.59 7.57 16.32
C MET A 465 -29.14 7.10 16.02
N THR A 466 -28.22 7.91 15.49
CA THR A 466 -28.18 8.40 14.09
C THR A 466 -27.03 7.67 13.38
N LYS A 467 -27.28 6.48 12.82
CA LYS A 467 -26.26 5.81 11.99
C LYS A 467 -26.16 6.57 10.67
N ILE A 468 -24.98 7.11 10.35
CA ILE A 468 -24.73 7.66 9.02
C ILE A 468 -24.82 6.50 8.04
N THR A 469 -25.62 6.67 6.99
CA THR A 469 -25.81 5.70 5.92
C THR A 469 -25.25 6.26 4.62
N ARG A 470 -25.19 5.40 3.59
CA ARG A 470 -24.78 5.79 2.25
C ARG A 470 -25.60 6.96 1.69
N ASP A 471 -26.87 7.03 2.04
CA ASP A 471 -27.81 8.06 1.56
C ASP A 471 -27.61 9.41 2.24
N ASP A 472 -26.97 9.43 3.41
CA ASP A 472 -26.58 10.67 4.11
C ASP A 472 -25.36 11.34 3.46
N LEU A 473 -24.72 10.66 2.50
CA LEU A 473 -23.52 11.10 1.82
C LEU A 473 -23.84 11.62 0.41
N LEU A 474 -23.44 12.86 0.15
CA LEU A 474 -23.42 13.46 -1.17
C LEU A 474 -22.43 12.74 -2.09
N THR A 475 -22.76 12.73 -3.39
CA THR A 475 -21.80 12.37 -4.43
C THR A 475 -20.64 13.35 -4.44
N LEU A 476 -19.50 12.95 -5.00
CA LEU A 476 -18.31 13.81 -5.10
C LEU A 476 -18.61 15.16 -5.77
N GLU A 477 -19.44 15.15 -6.82
CA GLU A 477 -19.85 16.35 -7.54
C GLU A 477 -20.75 17.27 -6.67
N ALA A 478 -21.76 16.69 -6.01
CA ALA A 478 -22.67 17.44 -5.15
C ALA A 478 -21.93 18.01 -3.94
N TYR A 479 -21.02 17.23 -3.35
CA TYR A 479 -20.17 17.69 -2.26
C TYR A 479 -19.24 18.82 -2.69
N ALA A 480 -18.58 18.70 -3.85
CA ALA A 480 -17.68 19.73 -4.37
C ALA A 480 -18.34 21.11 -4.47
N LYS A 481 -19.63 21.15 -4.84
CA LYS A 481 -20.42 22.40 -4.97
C LYS A 481 -20.64 23.09 -3.63
N ILE A 482 -20.84 22.33 -2.55
CA ILE A 482 -21.17 22.88 -1.22
C ILE A 482 -20.02 22.82 -0.22
N ARG A 483 -18.89 22.20 -0.58
CA ARG A 483 -17.79 21.86 0.33
C ARG A 483 -17.34 23.03 1.20
N LYS A 484 -17.25 24.24 0.62
CA LYS A 484 -16.84 25.45 1.34
C LYS A 484 -17.85 25.85 2.42
N ASP A 485 -19.14 25.81 2.10
CA ASP A 485 -20.22 26.21 3.00
C ASP A 485 -20.42 25.13 4.08
N PHE A 486 -20.37 23.86 3.69
CA PHE A 486 -20.45 22.74 4.61
C PHE A 486 -19.26 22.71 5.59
N ARG A 487 -18.03 22.96 5.13
CA ARG A 487 -16.87 23.16 6.01
C ARG A 487 -17.10 24.32 6.99
N THR A 488 -17.64 25.45 6.52
CA THR A 488 -17.92 26.61 7.38
C THR A 488 -18.93 26.26 8.47
N GLN A 489 -20.01 25.56 8.11
CA GLN A 489 -21.01 25.04 9.06
C GLN A 489 -20.38 24.10 10.10
N VAL A 490 -19.57 23.14 9.65
CA VAL A 490 -18.96 22.15 10.55
C VAL A 490 -17.92 22.81 11.46
N MET A 491 -17.13 23.78 10.98
CA MET A 491 -16.20 24.52 11.83
C MET A 491 -16.93 25.35 12.89
N ALA A 492 -18.07 25.97 12.55
CA ALA A 492 -18.90 26.65 13.53
C ALA A 492 -19.47 25.69 14.58
N HIS A 493 -19.90 24.50 14.16
CA HIS A 493 -20.38 23.44 15.04
C HIS A 493 -19.27 22.91 15.96
N LYS A 494 -18.07 22.63 15.44
CA LYS A 494 -16.92 22.14 16.21
C LYS A 494 -16.51 23.07 17.36
N LYS A 495 -16.75 24.39 17.25
CA LYS A 495 -16.53 25.32 18.37
C LYS A 495 -17.36 24.95 19.60
N MET A 496 -18.56 24.40 19.40
CA MET A 496 -19.47 23.96 20.47
C MET A 496 -19.20 22.52 20.94
N ARG A 497 -18.13 21.91 20.41
CA ARG A 497 -17.72 20.53 20.69
C ARG A 497 -16.28 20.46 21.21
N LYS A 498 -15.57 21.60 21.24
CA LYS A 498 -14.18 21.72 21.65
C LYS A 498 -14.11 22.15 23.11
N ILE A 499 -13.42 21.38 23.94
CA ILE A 499 -13.18 21.67 25.34
C ILE A 499 -11.68 21.63 25.61
N PRO A 500 -11.02 22.77 25.87
CA PRO A 500 -9.63 22.77 26.33
C PRO A 500 -9.56 22.30 27.80
N LEU A 501 -8.61 21.41 28.09
CA LEU A 501 -8.25 20.94 29.43
C LEU A 501 -6.83 21.40 29.76
N GLY A 502 -6.73 22.58 30.36
CA GLY A 502 -5.46 23.26 30.61
C GLY A 502 -4.91 23.89 29.34
N GLU A 503 -3.58 23.93 29.22
CA GLU A 503 -2.88 24.65 28.15
C GLU A 503 -2.66 23.81 26.88
N ASN A 504 -2.42 22.49 27.02
CA ASN A 504 -1.88 21.65 25.95
C ASN A 504 -2.78 20.46 25.59
N ILE A 505 -3.90 20.24 26.27
CA ILE A 505 -4.86 19.17 25.96
C ILE A 505 -6.18 19.79 25.51
N THR A 506 -6.70 19.30 24.39
CA THR A 506 -8.01 19.64 23.87
C THR A 506 -8.82 18.37 23.65
N LEU A 507 -10.06 18.34 24.13
CA LEU A 507 -11.07 17.35 23.70
C LEU A 507 -11.96 17.93 22.61
N ILE A 508 -12.18 17.17 21.53
CA ILE A 508 -13.16 17.47 20.49
C ILE A 508 -14.18 16.34 20.48
N PHE A 509 -15.37 16.61 21.00
CA PHE A 509 -16.45 15.62 21.05
C PHE A 509 -17.05 15.41 19.66
N GLU A 510 -16.99 14.18 19.16
CA GLU A 510 -17.48 13.83 17.83
C GLU A 510 -18.99 13.56 17.85
N ASP A 511 -19.67 13.84 16.75
CA ASP A 511 -21.08 13.51 16.53
C ASP A 511 -21.35 13.18 15.06
N ALA A 512 -22.60 12.87 14.72
CA ALA A 512 -22.96 12.54 13.35
C ALA A 512 -22.58 13.63 12.33
N LEU A 513 -22.59 14.91 12.69
CA LEU A 513 -22.23 15.99 11.77
C LEU A 513 -20.72 16.08 11.58
N THR A 514 -19.92 15.99 12.65
CA THR A 514 -18.46 16.03 12.55
C THR A 514 -17.91 14.81 11.82
N ILE A 515 -18.48 13.63 12.08
CA ILE A 515 -18.10 12.38 11.41
C ILE A 515 -18.54 12.37 9.95
N ARG A 516 -19.77 12.81 9.63
CA ARG A 516 -20.20 12.93 8.23
C ARG A 516 -19.29 13.84 7.43
N TYR A 517 -18.82 14.92 8.03
CA TYR A 517 -17.84 15.81 7.39
C TYR A 517 -16.50 15.12 7.14
N GLN A 518 -15.98 14.36 8.11
CA GLN A 518 -14.74 13.61 7.92
C GLN A 518 -14.86 12.57 6.81
N ILE A 519 -15.94 11.79 6.79
CA ILE A 519 -16.22 10.82 5.73
C ILE A 519 -16.30 11.54 4.38
N GLN A 520 -17.08 12.61 4.27
CA GLN A 520 -17.19 13.39 3.03
C GLN A 520 -15.86 13.97 2.53
N GLU A 521 -15.04 14.51 3.43
CA GLU A 521 -13.70 14.98 3.08
C GLU A 521 -12.81 13.82 2.61
N MET A 522 -12.88 12.65 3.27
CA MET A 522 -12.13 11.47 2.87
C MET A 522 -12.54 11.01 1.47
N LEU A 523 -13.85 10.84 1.23
CA LEU A 523 -14.38 10.44 -0.07
C LEU A 523 -13.96 11.42 -1.17
N TYR A 524 -14.03 12.73 -0.90
CA TYR A 524 -13.65 13.77 -1.85
C TYR A 524 -12.15 13.80 -2.15
N VAL A 525 -11.30 13.71 -1.12
CA VAL A 525 -9.84 13.80 -1.27
C VAL A 525 -9.30 12.54 -1.96
N GLU A 526 -9.78 11.36 -1.56
CA GLU A 526 -9.33 10.07 -2.12
C GLU A 526 -10.13 9.67 -3.38
N ARG A 527 -11.07 10.52 -3.82
CA ARG A 527 -11.96 10.30 -4.98
C ARG A 527 -12.72 8.97 -4.92
N ILE A 528 -13.21 8.63 -3.74
CA ILE A 528 -13.99 7.42 -3.48
C ILE A 528 -15.45 7.68 -3.90
N PHE A 529 -15.93 6.95 -4.90
CA PHE A 529 -17.31 7.02 -5.39
C PHE A 529 -17.98 5.66 -5.56
N GLN A 530 -17.24 4.56 -5.36
CA GLN A 530 -17.77 3.19 -5.42
C GLN A 530 -18.46 2.86 -4.11
N ASP A 531 -19.65 2.26 -4.16
CA ASP A 531 -20.50 2.07 -2.98
C ASP A 531 -19.84 1.20 -1.89
N ASP A 532 -19.08 0.16 -2.26
CA ASP A 532 -18.34 -0.70 -1.32
C ASP A 532 -17.23 0.07 -0.57
N GLU A 533 -16.49 0.93 -1.27
CA GLU A 533 -15.47 1.78 -0.64
C GLU A 533 -16.10 2.88 0.23
N ILE A 534 -17.26 3.42 -0.17
CA ILE A 534 -18.02 4.35 0.68
C ILE A 534 -18.51 3.65 1.95
N MET A 535 -18.98 2.40 1.83
CA MET A 535 -19.40 1.59 2.97
C MET A 535 -18.22 1.27 3.91
N HIS A 536 -17.02 1.04 3.36
CA HIS A 536 -15.81 0.84 4.17
C HIS A 536 -15.43 2.08 4.99
N GLU A 537 -15.48 3.27 4.39
CA GLU A 537 -15.25 4.51 5.13
C GLU A 537 -16.33 4.71 6.21
N LEU A 538 -17.59 4.44 5.90
CA LEU A 538 -18.68 4.48 6.88
C LEU A 538 -18.40 3.56 8.08
N GLU A 539 -17.96 2.32 7.84
CA GLU A 539 -17.62 1.35 8.88
C GLU A 539 -16.40 1.78 9.71
N THR A 540 -15.39 2.37 9.07
CA THR A 540 -14.16 2.84 9.74
C THR A 540 -14.46 3.98 10.72
N TYR A 541 -15.36 4.88 10.34
CA TYR A 541 -15.72 6.04 11.16
C TYR A 541 -16.89 5.76 12.12
N ALA A 542 -17.65 4.68 11.93
CA ALA A 542 -18.80 4.33 12.77
C ALA A 542 -18.47 4.25 14.28
N PRO A 543 -17.32 3.71 14.73
CA PRO A 543 -16.97 3.69 16.14
C PRO A 543 -16.83 5.08 16.78
N LEU A 544 -16.65 6.15 15.99
CA LEU A 544 -16.53 7.52 16.49
C LEU A 544 -17.87 8.23 16.66
N ILE A 545 -18.99 7.59 16.30
CA ILE A 545 -20.32 8.14 16.48
C ILE A 545 -20.86 7.70 17.85
N PRO A 546 -21.33 8.63 18.70
CA PRO A 546 -22.06 8.30 19.93
C PRO A 546 -23.30 7.42 19.68
N ASP A 547 -23.55 6.47 20.56
CA ASP A 547 -24.65 5.49 20.43
C ASP A 547 -25.85 5.78 21.35
N GLY A 548 -25.89 6.95 21.98
CA GLY A 548 -26.92 7.33 22.94
C GLY A 548 -26.59 7.05 24.40
N HIS A 549 -25.56 6.25 24.69
CA HIS A 549 -25.15 5.90 26.06
C HIS A 549 -23.71 6.30 26.37
N ASN A 550 -22.99 6.79 25.37
CA ASN A 550 -21.63 7.28 25.53
C ASN A 550 -21.39 8.60 24.80
N TRP A 551 -20.28 9.23 25.17
CA TRP A 551 -19.66 10.26 24.36
C TRP A 551 -18.40 9.73 23.70
N LYS A 552 -18.16 10.16 22.46
CA LYS A 552 -16.91 9.91 21.72
C LYS A 552 -16.16 11.22 21.57
N ALA A 553 -14.86 11.23 21.81
CA ALA A 553 -14.03 12.42 21.68
C ALA A 553 -12.67 12.11 21.07
N THR A 554 -12.19 13.01 20.22
CA THR A 554 -10.80 13.07 19.80
C THR A 554 -10.04 13.95 20.78
N MET A 555 -9.06 13.38 21.49
CA MET A 555 -8.12 14.15 22.31
C MET A 555 -6.92 14.57 21.46
N LEU A 556 -6.54 15.85 21.58
CA LEU A 556 -5.33 16.41 20.96
C LEU A 556 -4.38 16.91 22.05
N ILE A 557 -3.11 16.52 21.96
CA ILE A 557 -2.02 17.03 22.79
C ILE A 557 -1.15 17.94 21.93
N GLU A 558 -1.24 19.24 22.17
CA GLU A 558 -0.71 20.29 21.30
C GLU A 558 0.47 21.00 21.97
N TYR A 559 1.66 20.81 21.40
CA TYR A 559 2.86 21.61 21.70
C TYR A 559 3.37 22.20 20.38
N PRO A 560 3.56 23.55 20.28
CA PRO A 560 3.99 24.20 19.04
C PRO A 560 5.36 23.73 18.55
N ASP A 561 6.30 23.57 19.47
CA ASP A 561 7.67 23.12 19.20
C ASP A 561 7.73 21.58 19.14
N PRO A 562 8.23 20.96 18.05
CA PRO A 562 8.28 19.50 17.91
C PRO A 562 9.20 18.78 18.90
N ALA A 563 10.33 19.37 19.29
CA ALA A 563 11.27 18.78 20.24
C ALA A 563 10.67 18.78 21.65
N VAL A 564 10.02 19.89 22.03
CA VAL A 564 9.24 19.97 23.27
C VAL A 564 8.09 18.98 23.22
N ARG A 565 7.37 18.87 22.10
CA ARG A 565 6.29 17.89 21.94
C ARG A 565 6.77 16.47 22.17
N ALA A 566 7.86 16.07 21.52
CA ALA A 566 8.42 14.72 21.67
C ALA A 566 8.84 14.44 23.12
N ALA A 567 9.55 15.37 23.77
CA ALA A 567 9.96 15.24 25.16
C ALA A 567 8.77 15.19 26.13
N LYS A 568 7.71 15.96 25.86
CA LYS A 568 6.49 15.97 26.68
C LYS A 568 5.68 14.71 26.51
N LEU A 569 5.50 14.21 25.28
CA LEU A 569 4.79 12.96 25.02
C LEU A 569 5.45 11.74 25.69
N ALA A 570 6.78 11.73 25.83
CA ALA A 570 7.48 10.70 26.60
C ALA A 570 7.11 10.70 28.09
N GLY A 571 6.80 11.87 28.66
CA GLY A 571 6.37 12.02 30.05
C GLY A 571 4.85 11.87 30.26
N LEU A 572 4.07 11.72 29.19
CA LEU A 572 2.60 11.66 29.22
C LEU A 572 2.04 10.26 28.90
N ILE A 573 2.87 9.23 29.00
CA ILE A 573 2.46 7.83 28.84
C ILE A 573 1.30 7.50 29.79
N GLY A 574 0.17 7.07 29.23
CA GLY A 574 -1.07 6.73 29.93
C GLY A 574 -1.97 7.93 30.26
N VAL A 575 -1.72 9.12 29.70
CA VAL A 575 -2.52 10.33 29.97
C VAL A 575 -3.97 10.18 29.49
N GLU A 576 -4.19 9.45 28.40
CA GLU A 576 -5.49 9.16 27.79
C GLU A 576 -6.43 8.41 28.75
N ASP A 577 -5.89 7.47 29.54
CA ASP A 577 -6.63 6.69 30.53
C ASP A 577 -6.96 7.50 31.80
N LYS A 578 -6.38 8.70 31.93
CA LYS A 578 -6.57 9.60 33.07
C LYS A 578 -7.50 10.76 32.77
N VAL A 579 -8.05 10.82 31.56
CA VAL A 579 -9.10 11.77 31.21
C VAL A 579 -10.42 11.28 31.81
N TRP A 580 -11.14 12.17 32.48
CA TRP A 580 -12.40 11.84 33.13
C TRP A 580 -13.49 12.89 32.89
N VAL A 581 -14.74 12.44 32.96
CA VAL A 581 -15.94 13.27 33.06
C VAL A 581 -16.67 12.96 34.36
N LYS A 582 -17.29 13.98 34.98
CA LYS A 582 -18.05 13.80 36.21
C LYS A 582 -19.37 14.57 36.16
N ILE A 583 -20.45 13.86 36.48
CA ILE A 583 -21.82 14.37 36.51
C ILE A 583 -22.27 14.52 37.96
N ALA A 584 -22.47 15.77 38.42
CA ALA A 584 -22.83 16.08 39.81
C ALA A 584 -22.01 15.26 40.84
N GLU A 585 -22.69 14.53 41.74
CA GLU A 585 -22.07 13.73 42.81
C GLU A 585 -21.82 12.27 42.40
N HIS A 586 -22.03 11.89 41.13
CA HIS A 586 -21.69 10.55 40.67
C HIS A 586 -20.17 10.34 40.66
N ALA A 587 -19.76 9.06 40.66
CA ALA A 587 -18.36 8.69 40.44
C ALA A 587 -17.86 9.21 39.08
N SER A 588 -16.59 9.59 39.02
CA SER A 588 -15.96 10.00 37.76
C SER A 588 -15.94 8.84 36.77
N VAL A 589 -16.31 9.13 35.53
CA VAL A 589 -16.20 8.21 34.39
C VAL A 589 -14.90 8.52 33.69
N TYR A 590 -13.95 7.60 33.77
CA TYR A 590 -12.69 7.69 33.03
C TYR A 590 -12.88 7.24 31.58
N ALA A 591 -12.10 7.83 30.68
CA ALA A 591 -12.11 7.45 29.28
C ALA A 591 -11.67 5.99 29.11
N ILE A 592 -12.31 5.33 28.14
CA ILE A 592 -11.81 4.12 27.52
C ILE A 592 -11.15 4.59 26.23
N ALA A 593 -9.83 4.47 26.14
CA ALA A 593 -9.06 5.01 25.04
C ALA A 593 -8.73 3.93 24.00
N ASP A 594 -8.67 4.35 22.73
CA ASP A 594 -7.91 3.70 21.67
C ASP A 594 -8.26 2.22 21.38
N GLU A 595 -9.54 1.85 21.59
CA GLU A 595 -10.07 0.50 21.39
C GLU A 595 -9.87 -0.04 19.95
N ASP A 596 -9.65 0.85 18.98
CA ASP A 596 -9.42 0.52 17.59
C ASP A 596 -7.94 0.23 17.27
N LEU A 597 -6.99 0.90 17.93
CA LEU A 597 -5.56 0.80 17.67
C LEU A 597 -4.74 1.24 18.90
N GLU A 598 -3.76 0.45 19.34
CA GLU A 598 -2.78 0.92 20.33
C GLU A 598 -2.01 2.14 19.80
N ARG A 599 -2.15 3.29 20.47
CA ARG A 599 -1.49 4.57 20.09
C ARG A 599 -0.30 4.94 20.99
N GLU A 600 0.00 4.12 21.99
CA GLU A 600 1.13 4.28 22.91
C GLU A 600 2.23 3.24 22.65
N ASN A 601 3.48 3.57 23.00
CA ASN A 601 4.56 2.60 23.13
C ASN A 601 5.43 2.88 24.37
N SER A 602 6.46 2.06 24.59
CA SER A 602 7.35 2.16 25.76
C SER A 602 8.17 3.45 25.85
N GLU A 603 8.22 4.26 24.79
CA GLU A 603 9.03 5.47 24.71
C GLU A 603 8.18 6.76 24.75
N LYS A 604 6.94 6.74 24.26
CA LYS A 604 6.04 7.90 24.24
C LYS A 604 4.58 7.53 23.93
N THR A 605 3.67 8.41 24.33
CA THR A 605 2.27 8.39 23.88
C THR A 605 2.06 9.16 22.55
N SER A 606 0.86 9.07 21.98
CA SER A 606 0.46 9.78 20.75
C SER A 606 0.04 11.22 21.03
N ALA A 607 0.12 12.08 20.01
CA ALA A 607 -0.47 13.43 20.12
C ALA A 607 -2.00 13.42 19.92
N VAL A 608 -2.57 12.29 19.49
CA VAL A 608 -3.99 12.13 19.18
C VAL A 608 -4.50 10.80 19.72
N HIS A 609 -5.61 10.83 20.46
CA HIS A 609 -6.27 9.65 21.01
C HIS A 609 -7.78 9.68 20.75
N PHE A 610 -8.40 8.51 20.65
CA PHE A 610 -9.85 8.39 20.58
C PHE A 610 -10.38 7.89 21.92
N LEU A 611 -11.28 8.66 22.51
CA LEU A 611 -11.81 8.42 23.84
C LEU A 611 -13.29 8.11 23.78
N ARG A 612 -13.72 7.12 24.55
CA ARG A 612 -15.12 6.82 24.83
C ARG A 612 -15.40 7.00 26.32
N PHE A 613 -16.47 7.71 26.65
CA PHE A 613 -16.98 7.86 28.02
C PHE A 613 -18.32 7.17 28.14
N GLU A 614 -18.36 6.04 28.84
CA GLU A 614 -19.58 5.25 29.02
C GLU A 614 -20.40 5.79 30.19
N LEU A 615 -21.65 6.16 29.95
CA LEU A 615 -22.52 6.76 30.97
C LEU A 615 -23.62 5.79 31.39
N THR A 616 -23.89 5.76 32.69
CA THR A 616 -25.01 5.00 33.24
C THR A 616 -26.34 5.71 32.94
N PRO A 617 -27.47 4.98 32.85
CA PRO A 617 -28.79 5.58 32.68
C PRO A 617 -29.11 6.67 33.73
N GLU A 618 -28.68 6.49 34.98
CA GLU A 618 -28.87 7.46 36.06
C GLU A 618 -28.09 8.76 35.83
N MET A 619 -26.88 8.67 35.28
CA MET A 619 -26.08 9.84 34.90
C MET A 619 -26.73 10.60 33.75
N ILE A 620 -27.20 9.88 32.72
CA ILE A 620 -27.89 10.46 31.56
C ILE A 620 -29.16 11.19 31.99
N GLN A 621 -30.02 10.55 32.80
CA GLN A 621 -31.22 11.20 33.36
C GLN A 621 -30.89 12.44 34.19
N SER A 622 -29.81 12.40 34.97
CA SER A 622 -29.37 13.55 35.75
C SER A 622 -28.90 14.70 34.86
N LEU A 623 -28.18 14.41 33.76
CA LEU A 623 -27.84 15.41 32.75
C LEU A 623 -29.08 16.02 32.09
N HIS A 624 -30.10 15.23 31.74
CA HIS A 624 -31.36 15.78 31.22
C HIS A 624 -32.10 16.66 32.24
N ARG A 625 -31.97 16.39 33.54
CA ARG A 625 -32.52 17.23 34.63
C ARG A 625 -31.67 18.46 34.98
N GLY A 626 -30.61 18.74 34.22
CA GLY A 626 -29.80 19.94 34.42
C GLY A 626 -28.59 19.76 35.34
N ALA A 627 -28.18 18.53 35.67
CA ALA A 627 -26.99 18.28 36.49
C ALA A 627 -25.73 18.93 35.90
N ALA A 628 -24.85 19.42 36.78
CA ALA A 628 -23.56 19.98 36.39
C ALA A 628 -22.65 18.91 35.77
N LEU A 629 -21.90 19.30 34.75
CA LEU A 629 -20.91 18.47 34.05
C LEU A 629 -19.55 19.11 34.25
N SER A 630 -18.58 18.31 34.70
CA SER A 630 -17.18 18.67 34.87
C SER A 630 -16.30 17.65 34.16
N MET A 631 -15.09 18.06 33.79
CA MET A 631 -14.14 17.21 33.05
C MET A 631 -12.72 17.54 33.48
N GLY A 632 -11.81 16.59 33.35
CA GLY A 632 -10.41 16.84 33.65
C GLY A 632 -9.48 15.70 33.23
N VAL A 633 -8.20 15.89 33.53
CA VAL A 633 -7.12 14.92 33.37
C VAL A 633 -6.39 14.85 34.70
N ASP A 634 -6.21 13.64 35.22
CA ASP A 634 -5.46 13.38 36.45
C ASP A 634 -4.27 12.47 36.19
N HIS A 635 -3.29 13.00 35.47
CA HIS A 635 -2.05 12.32 35.15
C HIS A 635 -0.89 12.92 35.97
N SER A 636 0.07 12.10 36.39
CA SER A 636 1.18 12.55 37.25
C SER A 636 2.00 13.69 36.63
N ALA A 637 2.09 13.74 35.31
CA ALA A 637 2.78 14.76 34.54
C ALA A 637 1.87 15.85 33.95
N TYR A 638 0.54 15.74 34.12
CA TYR A 638 -0.42 16.72 33.61
C TYR A 638 -1.75 16.66 34.37
N GLN A 639 -2.04 17.73 35.12
CA GLN A 639 -3.29 17.89 35.86
C GLN A 639 -4.02 19.14 35.40
N ALA A 640 -5.25 18.97 34.93
CA ALA A 640 -6.12 20.07 34.54
C ALA A 640 -7.58 19.66 34.70
N SER A 641 -8.44 20.59 35.12
CA SER A 641 -9.87 20.33 35.25
C SER A 641 -10.68 21.58 34.98
N ILE A 642 -11.89 21.37 34.45
CA ILE A 642 -12.95 22.37 34.39
C ILE A 642 -14.08 21.96 35.32
N ASN A 643 -14.41 22.83 36.27
CA ASN A 643 -15.44 22.55 37.28
C ASN A 643 -16.86 22.63 36.70
N THR A 644 -17.04 23.35 35.59
CA THR A 644 -18.34 23.47 34.92
C THR A 644 -18.13 23.66 33.42
N VAL A 645 -18.66 22.74 32.62
CA VAL A 645 -18.74 22.87 31.16
C VAL A 645 -19.75 23.96 30.80
N ASP A 646 -19.38 24.83 29.84
CA ASP A 646 -20.26 25.89 29.32
C ASP A 646 -21.65 25.36 28.96
N GLY A 647 -22.69 26.13 29.27
CA GLY A 647 -24.08 25.70 29.10
C GLY A 647 -24.44 25.33 27.66
N ASN A 648 -23.87 26.03 26.68
CA ASN A 648 -24.13 25.76 25.27
C ASN A 648 -23.37 24.53 24.77
N ILE A 649 -22.12 24.34 25.22
CA ILE A 649 -21.36 23.10 24.94
C ILE A 649 -22.06 21.91 25.58
N ARG A 650 -22.46 22.02 26.85
CA ARG A 650 -23.22 20.99 27.56
C ARG A 650 -24.51 20.63 26.84
N ALA A 651 -25.27 21.63 26.38
CA ALA A 651 -26.49 21.42 25.59
C ALA A 651 -26.20 20.75 24.24
N SER A 652 -25.03 21.01 23.64
CA SER A 652 -24.57 20.34 22.43
C SER A 652 -24.26 18.85 22.69
N LEU A 653 -23.48 18.54 23.73
CA LEU A 653 -23.12 17.17 24.12
C LEU A 653 -24.34 16.33 24.54
N LEU A 654 -25.34 16.96 25.16
CA LEU A 654 -26.55 16.26 25.59
C LEU A 654 -27.36 15.70 24.42
N LYS A 655 -27.21 16.24 23.21
CA LYS A 655 -27.91 15.74 22.01
C LYS A 655 -27.44 14.36 21.56
N ASP A 656 -26.26 13.95 22.01
CA ASP A 656 -25.68 12.65 21.66
C ASP A 656 -26.21 11.52 22.53
N LEU A 657 -26.87 11.88 23.65
CA LEU A 657 -27.37 10.93 24.63
C LEU A 657 -28.87 10.72 24.44
N SER A 658 -29.29 9.46 24.52
CA SER A 658 -30.69 9.10 24.44
C SER A 658 -31.43 9.59 25.68
N ALA A 659 -32.49 10.36 25.48
CA ALA A 659 -33.44 10.62 26.56
C ALA A 659 -34.17 9.29 26.85
N ALA A 660 -33.94 8.73 28.03
CA ALA A 660 -34.64 7.54 28.51
C ALA A 660 -36.16 7.75 28.57
#